data_AF-A0A2U1NNB8-F1
#
_entry.id   AF-A0A2U1NNB8-F1
#
_cell.length_a   1.000
_cell.length_b   1.000
_cell.length_c   1.000
_cell.angle_alpha   90.00
_cell.angle_beta   90.00
_cell.angle_gamma   90.00
#
_symmetry.space_group_name_H-M   'P 1'
#
loop_
_entity.id
_entity.type
_entity.pdbx_description
1 polymer ?
#
loop_
_entity_poly.entity_id
_entity_poly.type
_entity_poly.pdbx_seq_one_letter_code
_entity_poly.pdbx_strand_id
1 'polypeptide(L)'
;MANHWFLLIFLVLSIYFVANMHTCLCAPNISAVCSKQERLALLKFKHSVYDVPDMLSSWVGNDCCQWERVHCDNVTGKVESLHLRGSENIYRVQEGLVGNEVSSSLRHLRNLKFLDLSANDFRGSRIPEFIGSFKQLSYLNLSNAFFSGVIPPHIGNLSNLKVLDLGSSTLMSDDMSWISGLSLLKYLDLSYVDLSKAQNRDMVFYLMPSLEMLSLSSCELTNADLGTLSNLSTTLANIKHLDLGYNHFKGQFPGFFQNMTSLEFLDLSSFSFSLSWNSTNFLNTIHYFPKMRLSDCGLQNTHLSPNHLNFTAISIIQHLDLSRNLIEGRFPSALTNMSSLLSLDLSSNKLNSSVPIMPNLLRLDLSSNDFEHIEDVGIWRQCHLKALTLSDNYFRVEMTDSPENVSECSQYAFERLNLDWSLKGAFPADSLGRMVNLRGLSLHGNELTGPIPESLGRLRLLEKLDLSRNQLTGPIPKFIGKLTTLDLSSNHLNGSIPESFGSLTALIKLDLSSNQLTGPLPTSLGRLVSLQLFSVSSNSLNGTVPVSIGQLTKLRYLYISENSLEGVIIEAHFAKLSMLKHLFITSNSKLTFNVSREWKPPFQLIGAGLSSIKIINVFPQWLQTQKKLKSLRLSNASITGPLPTWLRKMPVVDFLDLSHNKLSGPLTNLPSEGSVDVSDSVAKTLYLQDNLFNESIPISLCRRTDLEYLDLSRNRLTGSIPECLGNMRKLHTMQFSSNQLSGVIPSSILPRSSTLRWLNLNDNHFTGKLPRELENLRELSILDLGNNGFSGNIPEWIGEKLTKLALFRLHKNNFTGSIPQSLCNNSDLQILDLAHNNLMGPIPHCLGKLNGMINGSSFEKNPGDLWSEENLIQVMKGVSLEYTTIFKYVINMDLSSNKLVGEIPVELMSLSALLGLNLSNNHLNGGIPDSIGNMKALNSLDLSGNQLTGPIPPSIGALNFLSYLNLSHNLSGRIPTGNQLQTLMDPSIFVGNRDLCGAPLPKNCSNNEDQTTMHKYSKAAGHKSKKVWFYMDIMSGFAAGFWGVIGLLLFKKDWRHKLYRFSEKIMDKIYVAVVLRVDKMKRRRESA
;
A
#
# COMPACT_ATOMS: atom_id res chain seq x y z
N MET A 1 -29.24 14.09 -79.90
CA MET A 1 -29.16 15.43 -79.27
C MET A 1 -29.69 15.44 -77.81
N ALA A 2 -29.43 14.40 -77.00
CA ALA A 2 -29.82 14.36 -75.58
C ALA A 2 -28.63 14.16 -74.60
N ASN A 3 -27.43 13.84 -75.09
CA ASN A 3 -26.26 13.51 -74.24
C ASN A 3 -25.26 14.65 -74.00
N HIS A 4 -25.37 15.80 -74.68
CA HIS A 4 -24.51 16.96 -74.40
C HIS A 4 -25.08 17.90 -73.33
N TRP A 5 -26.41 17.88 -73.12
CA TRP A 5 -27.05 18.69 -72.08
C TRP A 5 -26.84 18.12 -70.68
N PHE A 6 -26.78 16.79 -70.52
CA PHE A 6 -26.56 16.18 -69.21
C PHE A 6 -25.15 16.46 -68.67
N LEU A 7 -24.13 16.45 -69.52
CA LEU A 7 -22.75 16.76 -69.13
C LEU A 7 -22.57 18.25 -68.81
N LEU A 8 -23.25 19.13 -69.55
CA LEU A 8 -23.27 20.57 -69.28
C LEU A 8 -24.02 20.89 -67.98
N ILE A 9 -25.14 20.23 -67.71
CA ILE A 9 -25.90 20.38 -66.46
C ILE A 9 -25.11 19.84 -65.27
N PHE A 10 -24.38 18.72 -65.42
CA PHE A 10 -23.53 18.18 -64.36
C PHE A 10 -22.32 19.09 -64.08
N LEU A 11 -21.69 19.66 -65.11
CA LEU A 11 -20.61 20.63 -64.97
C LEU A 11 -21.11 21.94 -64.34
N VAL A 12 -22.25 22.46 -64.78
CA VAL A 12 -22.84 23.69 -64.22
C VAL A 12 -23.31 23.47 -62.78
N LEU A 13 -23.90 22.32 -62.44
CA LEU A 13 -24.27 21.99 -61.06
C LEU A 13 -23.05 21.75 -60.17
N SER A 14 -21.97 21.15 -60.68
CA SER A 14 -20.71 20.99 -59.94
C SER A 14 -19.98 22.32 -59.71
N ILE A 15 -20.00 23.24 -60.69
CA ILE A 15 -19.46 24.59 -60.55
C ILE A 15 -20.36 25.43 -59.62
N TYR A 16 -21.68 25.25 -59.65
CA TYR A 16 -22.62 25.91 -58.75
C TYR A 16 -22.50 25.38 -57.29
N PHE A 17 -22.19 24.09 -57.10
CA PHE A 17 -21.90 23.53 -55.78
C PHE A 17 -20.51 23.92 -55.25
N VAL A 18 -19.49 24.02 -56.13
CA VAL A 18 -18.15 24.49 -55.75
C VAL A 18 -18.12 26.01 -55.52
N ALA A 19 -18.92 26.78 -56.27
CA ALA A 19 -19.07 28.23 -56.06
C ALA A 19 -19.87 28.54 -54.78
N ASN A 20 -20.90 27.74 -54.44
CA ASN A 20 -21.63 27.90 -53.18
C ASN A 20 -20.91 27.32 -51.94
N MET A 21 -19.82 26.57 -52.12
CA MET A 21 -18.91 26.23 -51.01
C MET A 21 -17.99 27.39 -50.62
N HIS A 22 -17.95 28.48 -51.40
CA HIS A 22 -17.03 29.62 -51.15
C HIS A 22 -17.67 31.00 -51.04
N THR A 23 -19.00 31.13 -51.04
CA THR A 23 -19.65 32.43 -50.79
C THR A 23 -20.82 32.31 -49.83
N CYS A 24 -20.52 32.00 -48.57
CA CYS A 24 -21.30 32.59 -47.49
C CYS A 24 -20.67 33.95 -47.18
N LEU A 25 -21.37 35.03 -47.53
CA LEU A 25 -21.16 36.37 -46.97
C LEU A 25 -21.51 36.31 -45.48
N CYS A 26 -20.62 35.72 -44.69
CA CYS A 26 -20.51 36.09 -43.29
C CYS A 26 -19.85 37.48 -43.29
N ALA A 27 -20.54 38.47 -42.72
CA ALA A 27 -19.82 39.54 -42.04
C ALA A 27 -18.66 38.89 -41.25
N PRO A 28 -17.46 39.47 -41.22
CA PRO A 28 -16.38 38.82 -40.51
C PRO A 28 -16.81 38.75 -39.04
N ASN A 29 -17.24 37.57 -38.61
CA ASN A 29 -17.03 37.16 -37.23
C ASN A 29 -15.52 37.01 -37.17
N ILE A 30 -14.85 38.14 -36.98
CA ILE A 30 -13.55 38.18 -36.34
C ILE A 30 -13.81 37.46 -35.03
N SER A 31 -13.54 36.16 -34.96
CA SER A 31 -13.39 35.48 -33.69
C SER A 31 -12.32 36.29 -32.98
N ALA A 32 -12.72 37.08 -32.00
CA ALA A 32 -11.81 37.98 -31.33
C ALA A 32 -10.72 37.13 -30.69
N VAL A 33 -9.53 37.18 -31.30
CA VAL A 33 -8.38 36.38 -30.87
C VAL A 33 -7.92 36.91 -29.52
N CYS A 34 -7.63 36.01 -28.59
CA CYS A 34 -7.11 36.36 -27.27
C CYS A 34 -6.00 37.43 -27.33
N SER A 35 -6.11 38.47 -26.49
CA SER A 35 -5.12 39.53 -26.41
C SER A 35 -3.72 38.98 -26.17
N LYS A 36 -2.72 39.51 -26.88
CA LYS A 36 -1.30 39.16 -26.67
C LYS A 36 -0.90 39.31 -25.19
N GLN A 37 -1.43 40.31 -24.49
CA GLN A 37 -1.12 40.56 -23.09
C GLN A 37 -1.72 39.50 -22.15
N GLU A 38 -2.99 39.10 -22.38
CA GLU A 38 -3.67 38.07 -21.57
C GLU A 38 -3.06 36.69 -21.83
N ARG A 39 -2.77 36.37 -23.10
CA ARG A 39 -2.04 35.16 -23.47
C ARG A 39 -0.69 35.06 -22.76
N LEU A 40 0.10 36.15 -22.76
CA LEU A 40 1.39 36.17 -22.08
C LEU A 40 1.26 36.06 -20.56
N ALA A 41 0.20 36.64 -19.97
CA ALA A 41 -0.10 36.49 -18.56
C ALA A 41 -0.40 35.03 -18.20
N LEU A 42 -1.28 34.38 -18.96
CA LEU A 42 -1.63 32.97 -18.77
C LEU A 42 -0.41 32.04 -18.99
N LEU A 43 0.43 32.29 -20.00
CA LEU A 43 1.65 31.52 -20.17
C LEU A 43 2.62 31.72 -19.00
N LYS A 44 2.77 32.95 -18.47
CA LYS A 44 3.60 33.17 -17.28
C LYS A 44 3.07 32.40 -16.07
N PHE A 45 1.75 32.38 -15.87
CA PHE A 45 1.11 31.55 -14.83
C PHE A 45 1.37 30.06 -15.05
N LYS A 46 1.24 29.55 -16.29
CA LYS A 46 1.57 28.15 -16.61
C LYS A 46 3.02 27.79 -16.28
N HIS A 47 3.97 28.69 -16.48
CA HIS A 47 5.37 28.45 -16.14
C HIS A 47 5.67 28.55 -14.64
N SER A 48 4.79 29.19 -13.85
CA SER A 48 4.99 29.31 -12.40
C SER A 48 4.43 28.14 -11.60
N VAL A 49 3.63 27.27 -12.20
CA VAL A 49 3.01 26.11 -11.55
C VAL A 49 3.51 24.81 -12.14
N TYR A 50 3.69 23.82 -11.28
CA TYR A 50 3.93 22.44 -11.64
C TYR A 50 2.60 21.74 -11.91
N ASP A 51 2.34 21.50 -13.18
CA ASP A 51 1.13 20.86 -13.67
C ASP A 51 1.30 19.32 -13.65
N VAL A 52 1.04 18.71 -12.50
CA VAL A 52 1.06 17.23 -12.32
C VAL A 52 -0.02 16.55 -13.16
N PRO A 53 -1.30 16.99 -13.10
CA PRO A 53 -2.41 16.35 -13.82
C PRO A 53 -2.51 16.75 -15.30
N ASP A 54 -1.60 17.59 -15.80
CA ASP A 54 -1.59 18.14 -17.17
C ASP A 54 -2.85 18.98 -17.50
N MET A 55 -3.41 19.67 -16.49
CA MET A 55 -4.58 20.57 -16.58
C MET A 55 -4.38 21.74 -17.54
N LEU A 56 -3.14 22.18 -17.76
CA LEU A 56 -2.75 23.28 -18.62
C LEU A 56 -2.08 22.79 -19.91
N SER A 57 -2.14 21.49 -20.21
CA SER A 57 -1.47 20.89 -21.38
C SER A 57 -1.94 21.50 -22.71
N SER A 58 -3.23 21.80 -22.84
CA SER A 58 -3.83 22.46 -24.00
C SER A 58 -3.40 23.92 -24.20
N TRP A 59 -2.71 24.52 -23.24
CA TRP A 59 -2.29 25.93 -23.30
C TRP A 59 -1.07 26.11 -24.22
N VAL A 60 -1.31 25.96 -25.52
CA VAL A 60 -0.35 26.05 -26.61
C VAL A 60 -0.98 26.79 -27.79
N GLY A 61 -0.18 27.49 -28.60
CA GLY A 61 -0.68 28.26 -29.75
C GLY A 61 -0.96 29.75 -29.46
N ASN A 62 -1.64 30.41 -30.40
CA ASN A 62 -1.79 31.88 -30.41
C ASN A 62 -3.13 32.37 -29.83
N ASP A 63 -4.17 31.53 -29.84
CA ASP A 63 -5.48 31.90 -29.31
C ASP A 63 -5.73 31.20 -27.98
N CYS A 64 -5.61 31.95 -26.87
CA CYS A 64 -5.84 31.40 -25.54
C CYS A 64 -7.30 31.04 -25.26
N CYS A 65 -8.25 31.53 -26.08
CA CYS A 65 -9.67 31.21 -25.93
C CYS A 65 -10.01 29.79 -26.39
N GLN A 66 -9.09 29.10 -27.06
CA GLN A 66 -9.20 27.67 -27.40
C GLN A 66 -8.56 26.77 -26.35
N TRP A 67 -7.95 27.34 -25.31
CA TRP A 67 -7.31 26.56 -24.26
C TRP A 67 -8.36 25.98 -23.32
N GLU A 68 -8.17 24.72 -22.97
CA GLU A 68 -9.05 24.06 -21.99
C GLU A 68 -9.02 24.86 -20.68
N ARG A 69 -10.20 25.03 -20.07
CA ARG A 69 -10.42 25.77 -18.81
C ARG A 69 -10.22 27.29 -18.88
N VAL A 70 -10.01 27.85 -20.07
CA VAL A 70 -10.04 29.31 -20.32
C VAL A 70 -11.29 29.64 -21.12
N HIS A 71 -12.11 30.57 -20.64
CA HIS A 71 -13.25 31.08 -21.40
C HIS A 71 -13.13 32.58 -21.63
N CYS A 72 -13.40 32.99 -22.85
CA CYS A 72 -13.36 34.37 -23.28
C CYS A 72 -14.75 34.89 -23.64
N ASP A 73 -14.89 36.21 -23.65
CA ASP A 73 -16.05 36.90 -24.20
C ASP A 73 -16.14 36.66 -25.71
N ASN A 74 -17.31 36.22 -26.18
CA ASN A 74 -17.53 35.83 -27.57
C ASN A 74 -17.46 37.02 -28.57
N VAL A 75 -17.49 38.26 -28.09
CA VAL A 75 -17.47 39.48 -28.92
C VAL A 75 -16.10 40.15 -28.89
N THR A 76 -15.47 40.24 -27.72
CA THR A 76 -14.24 41.01 -27.49
C THR A 76 -12.98 40.15 -27.38
N GLY A 77 -13.12 38.82 -27.19
CA GLY A 77 -11.98 37.89 -27.10
C GLY A 77 -11.15 38.04 -25.82
N LYS A 78 -11.68 38.78 -24.84
CA LYS A 78 -11.06 38.99 -23.52
C LYS A 78 -11.33 37.80 -22.61
N VAL A 79 -10.39 37.45 -21.76
CA VAL A 79 -10.55 36.32 -20.83
C VAL A 79 -11.50 36.71 -19.71
N GLU A 80 -12.62 35.98 -19.58
CA GLU A 80 -13.65 36.24 -18.57
C GLU A 80 -13.68 35.19 -17.46
N SER A 81 -13.28 33.94 -17.73
CA SER A 81 -13.35 32.85 -16.75
C SER A 81 -12.14 31.92 -16.79
N LEU A 82 -11.66 31.53 -15.61
CA LEU A 82 -10.64 30.49 -15.42
C LEU A 82 -11.15 29.38 -14.49
N HIS A 83 -11.20 28.15 -14.99
CA HIS A 83 -11.72 26.96 -14.29
C HIS A 83 -10.59 25.98 -13.92
N LEU A 84 -9.78 26.36 -12.95
CA LEU A 84 -8.55 25.66 -12.60
C LEU A 84 -8.68 24.79 -11.35
N ARG A 85 -9.89 24.33 -11.03
CA ARG A 85 -10.13 23.38 -9.92
C ARG A 85 -9.33 22.09 -10.10
N GLY A 86 -8.60 21.69 -9.05
CA GLY A 86 -7.92 20.39 -8.94
C GLY A 86 -8.89 19.24 -8.59
N SER A 87 -8.41 18.01 -8.67
CA SER A 87 -9.19 16.80 -8.39
C SER A 87 -8.68 16.08 -7.14
N GLU A 88 -9.59 15.66 -6.27
CA GLU A 88 -9.29 14.71 -5.20
C GLU A 88 -9.56 13.29 -5.70
N ASN A 89 -8.57 12.40 -5.62
CA ASN A 89 -8.72 11.00 -6.03
C ASN A 89 -9.02 10.08 -4.83
N ILE A 90 -9.55 8.88 -5.07
CA ILE A 90 -10.01 7.90 -4.05
C ILE A 90 -8.89 7.48 -3.07
N TYR A 91 -7.63 7.62 -3.47
CA TYR A 91 -6.45 7.37 -2.62
C TYR A 91 -5.99 8.60 -1.80
N ARG A 92 -6.81 9.66 -1.72
CA ARG A 92 -6.47 10.95 -1.09
C ARG A 92 -5.19 11.61 -1.63
N VAL A 93 -4.84 11.33 -2.89
CA VAL A 93 -3.77 12.06 -3.59
C VAL A 93 -4.43 13.24 -4.29
N GLN A 94 -4.03 14.45 -3.92
CA GLN A 94 -4.51 15.67 -4.55
C GLN A 94 -3.86 15.83 -5.94
N GLU A 95 -4.67 15.71 -6.98
CA GLU A 95 -4.27 15.91 -8.37
C GLU A 95 -4.64 17.33 -8.80
N GLY A 96 -3.83 18.32 -8.41
CA GLY A 96 -4.01 19.74 -8.76
C GLY A 96 -2.72 20.39 -9.29
N LEU A 97 -2.82 21.67 -9.62
CA LEU A 97 -1.66 22.54 -9.89
C LEU A 97 -0.87 22.72 -8.58
N VAL A 98 0.44 22.54 -8.65
CA VAL A 98 1.33 22.77 -7.50
C VAL A 98 2.15 24.02 -7.74
N GLY A 99 2.06 25.03 -6.89
CA GLY A 99 2.80 26.29 -7.03
C GLY A 99 3.35 26.78 -5.71
N ASN A 100 4.46 27.52 -5.73
CA ASN A 100 4.94 28.20 -4.51
C ASN A 100 4.11 29.44 -4.17
N GLU A 101 3.40 30.01 -5.15
CA GLU A 101 2.45 31.12 -5.02
C GLU A 101 1.59 31.21 -6.29
N VAL A 102 0.50 31.99 -6.24
CA VAL A 102 -0.25 32.36 -7.44
C VAL A 102 0.46 33.51 -8.15
N SER A 103 0.85 33.30 -9.41
CA SER A 103 1.59 34.29 -10.20
C SER A 103 0.88 35.64 -10.27
N SER A 104 1.60 36.71 -9.92
CA SER A 104 1.17 38.10 -10.09
C SER A 104 0.86 38.50 -11.54
N SER A 105 1.29 37.68 -12.51
CA SER A 105 0.95 37.86 -13.92
C SER A 105 -0.55 37.89 -14.18
N LEU A 106 -1.36 37.15 -13.40
CA LEU A 106 -2.82 37.10 -13.55
C LEU A 106 -3.51 38.47 -13.36
N ARG A 107 -2.87 39.43 -12.69
CA ARG A 107 -3.40 40.82 -12.53
C ARG A 107 -3.69 41.52 -13.87
N HIS A 108 -3.14 41.02 -14.98
CA HIS A 108 -3.40 41.57 -16.32
C HIS A 108 -4.74 41.13 -16.93
N LEU A 109 -5.43 40.15 -16.35
CA LEU A 109 -6.75 39.68 -16.78
C LEU A 109 -7.86 40.59 -16.21
N ARG A 110 -7.93 41.84 -16.69
CA ARG A 110 -8.78 42.89 -16.10
C ARG A 110 -10.30 42.65 -16.25
N ASN A 111 -10.69 41.79 -17.19
CA ASN A 111 -12.08 41.46 -17.51
C ASN A 111 -12.56 40.17 -16.82
N LEU A 112 -11.76 39.61 -15.90
CA LEU A 112 -12.07 38.35 -15.25
C LEU A 112 -13.30 38.49 -14.35
N LYS A 113 -14.30 37.65 -14.60
CA LYS A 113 -15.57 37.54 -13.87
C LYS A 113 -15.64 36.28 -13.02
N PHE A 114 -14.88 35.24 -13.36
CA PHE A 114 -14.88 33.95 -12.66
C PHE A 114 -13.45 33.44 -12.48
N LEU A 115 -13.07 33.13 -11.24
CA LEU A 115 -11.79 32.51 -10.89
C LEU A 115 -12.00 31.36 -9.91
N ASP A 116 -11.68 30.15 -10.34
CA ASP A 116 -11.67 28.96 -9.50
C ASP A 116 -10.26 28.35 -9.47
N LEU A 117 -9.60 28.46 -8.32
CA LEU A 117 -8.29 27.86 -8.01
C LEU A 117 -8.42 26.79 -6.93
N SER A 118 -9.64 26.32 -6.62
CA SER A 118 -9.89 25.37 -5.54
C SER A 118 -9.20 24.02 -5.75
N ALA A 119 -8.96 23.31 -4.66
CA ALA A 119 -8.35 21.97 -4.66
C ALA A 119 -7.00 21.87 -5.39
N ASN A 120 -6.23 22.96 -5.46
CA ASN A 120 -4.82 22.96 -5.88
C ASN A 120 -3.87 22.95 -4.66
N ASP A 121 -2.56 22.95 -4.88
CA ASP A 121 -1.57 23.06 -3.79
C ASP A 121 -0.65 24.26 -4.02
N PHE A 122 -0.95 25.37 -3.33
CA PHE A 122 -0.09 26.56 -3.35
C PHE A 122 0.89 26.63 -2.16
N ARG A 123 1.25 25.47 -1.59
CA ARG A 123 2.36 25.25 -0.63
C ARG A 123 2.39 26.19 0.58
N GLY A 124 1.23 26.55 1.11
CA GLY A 124 1.12 27.44 2.27
C GLY A 124 1.39 28.90 1.94
N SER A 125 1.36 29.31 0.67
CA SER A 125 1.49 30.73 0.32
C SER A 125 0.31 31.56 0.82
N ARG A 126 0.50 32.88 0.94
CA ARG A 126 -0.58 33.81 1.28
C ARG A 126 -1.46 34.05 0.06
N ILE A 127 -2.76 34.31 0.29
CA ILE A 127 -3.65 34.78 -0.76
C ILE A 127 -3.12 36.12 -1.30
N PRO A 128 -2.87 36.27 -2.62
CA PRO A 128 -2.30 37.50 -3.15
C PRO A 128 -3.27 38.69 -3.08
N GLU A 129 -2.78 39.82 -2.59
CA GLU A 129 -3.55 41.06 -2.46
C GLU A 129 -4.10 41.58 -3.80
N PHE A 130 -3.39 41.30 -4.91
CA PHE A 130 -3.80 41.76 -6.24
C PHE A 130 -5.16 41.19 -6.68
N ILE A 131 -5.64 40.10 -6.08
CA ILE A 131 -6.97 39.56 -6.37
C ILE A 131 -8.05 40.62 -6.14
N GLY A 132 -7.89 41.49 -5.14
CA GLY A 132 -8.79 42.63 -4.88
C GLY A 132 -8.86 43.68 -5.99
N SER A 133 -8.02 43.58 -7.03
CA SER A 133 -8.04 44.47 -8.19
C SER A 133 -8.96 44.00 -9.34
N PHE A 134 -9.51 42.78 -9.29
CA PHE A 134 -10.43 42.26 -10.30
C PHE A 134 -11.84 42.83 -10.14
N LYS A 135 -12.05 44.08 -10.57
CA LYS A 135 -13.32 44.80 -10.35
C LYS A 135 -14.57 44.16 -10.97
N GLN A 136 -14.41 43.27 -11.95
CA GLN A 136 -15.53 42.55 -12.58
C GLN A 136 -15.80 41.16 -11.97
N LEU A 137 -14.99 40.74 -10.99
CA LEU A 137 -15.09 39.41 -10.42
C LEU A 137 -16.42 39.22 -9.71
N SER A 138 -17.13 38.17 -10.11
CA SER A 138 -18.44 37.77 -9.60
C SER A 138 -18.40 36.43 -8.87
N TYR A 139 -17.40 35.60 -9.18
CA TYR A 139 -17.15 34.30 -8.55
C TYR A 139 -15.67 34.15 -8.22
N LEU A 140 -15.37 33.85 -6.97
CA LEU A 140 -14.02 33.54 -6.49
C LEU A 140 -14.07 32.29 -5.61
N ASN A 141 -13.33 31.25 -6.01
CA ASN A 141 -13.12 30.06 -5.19
C ASN A 141 -11.62 29.77 -5.03
N LEU A 142 -11.15 29.82 -3.77
CA LEU A 142 -9.78 29.52 -3.35
C LEU A 142 -9.72 28.38 -2.32
N SER A 143 -10.83 27.64 -2.12
CA SER A 143 -10.93 26.64 -1.06
C SER A 143 -10.04 25.43 -1.30
N ASN A 144 -9.55 24.85 -0.19
CA ASN A 144 -8.66 23.68 -0.18
C ASN A 144 -7.47 23.81 -1.16
N ALA A 145 -7.00 25.04 -1.40
CA ALA A 145 -5.88 25.33 -2.29
C ALA A 145 -4.54 25.45 -1.54
N PHE A 146 -4.54 25.05 -0.26
CA PHE A 146 -3.39 25.09 0.67
C PHE A 146 -2.78 26.49 0.81
N PHE A 147 -3.59 27.55 0.80
CA PHE A 147 -3.16 28.90 1.19
C PHE A 147 -3.06 29.04 2.71
N SER A 148 -2.08 29.77 3.22
CA SER A 148 -1.93 30.00 4.67
C SER A 148 -1.88 31.48 5.06
N GLY A 149 -2.22 31.76 6.31
CA GLY A 149 -2.13 33.09 6.91
C GLY A 149 -3.42 33.90 6.81
N VAL A 150 -3.30 35.22 6.99
CA VAL A 150 -4.44 36.13 7.13
C VAL A 150 -5.11 36.39 5.79
N ILE A 151 -6.45 36.31 5.74
CA ILE A 151 -7.24 36.70 4.57
C ILE A 151 -7.03 38.19 4.28
N PRO A 152 -6.59 38.58 3.07
CA PRO A 152 -6.27 39.98 2.78
C PRO A 152 -7.54 40.84 2.70
N PRO A 153 -7.64 41.97 3.45
CA PRO A 153 -8.79 42.87 3.41
C PRO A 153 -9.12 43.43 2.01
N HIS A 154 -8.14 43.41 1.11
CA HIS A 154 -8.29 43.78 -0.30
C HIS A 154 -9.39 42.98 -1.03
N ILE A 155 -9.75 41.78 -0.57
CA ILE A 155 -10.90 41.03 -1.11
C ILE A 155 -12.18 41.85 -0.97
N GLY A 156 -12.33 42.63 0.11
CA GLY A 156 -13.47 43.55 0.31
C GLY A 156 -13.64 44.59 -0.80
N ASN A 157 -12.63 44.83 -1.64
CA ASN A 157 -12.73 45.75 -2.77
C ASN A 157 -13.50 45.18 -3.99
N LEU A 158 -13.98 43.94 -3.91
CA LEU A 158 -14.66 43.22 -4.99
C LEU A 158 -16.19 43.39 -4.91
N SER A 159 -16.67 44.61 -5.09
CA SER A 159 -18.09 44.96 -4.92
C SER A 159 -19.08 44.22 -5.85
N ASN A 160 -18.59 43.58 -6.92
CA ASN A 160 -19.41 42.78 -7.86
C ASN A 160 -19.50 41.29 -7.49
N LEU A 161 -18.82 40.87 -6.41
CA LEU A 161 -18.71 39.48 -6.01
C LEU A 161 -20.05 38.94 -5.51
N LYS A 162 -20.46 37.80 -6.06
CA LYS A 162 -21.69 37.08 -5.69
C LYS A 162 -21.39 35.77 -4.95
N VAL A 163 -20.28 35.13 -5.30
CA VAL A 163 -19.82 33.88 -4.68
C VAL A 163 -18.38 34.04 -4.21
N LEU A 164 -18.17 33.79 -2.92
CA LEU A 164 -16.86 33.74 -2.29
C LEU A 164 -16.72 32.44 -1.49
N ASP A 165 -15.76 31.61 -1.88
CA ASP A 165 -15.39 30.41 -1.15
C ASP A 165 -13.90 30.46 -0.81
N LEU A 166 -13.61 30.54 0.49
CA LEU A 166 -12.26 30.59 1.07
C LEU A 166 -12.04 29.42 2.04
N GLY A 167 -12.87 28.37 1.98
CA GLY A 167 -12.82 27.29 2.97
C GLY A 167 -11.44 26.62 3.04
N SER A 168 -10.75 26.72 4.17
CA SER A 168 -9.41 26.15 4.37
C SER A 168 -8.95 26.21 5.83
N SER A 169 -8.41 25.11 6.34
CA SER A 169 -7.90 24.98 7.72
C SER A 169 -6.64 25.79 8.04
N THR A 170 -5.98 26.35 7.03
CA THR A 170 -4.71 27.10 7.19
C THR A 170 -4.88 28.62 7.10
N LEU A 171 -6.09 29.09 6.81
CA LEU A 171 -6.42 30.50 6.74
C LEU A 171 -6.98 31.01 8.07
N MET A 172 -6.72 32.27 8.36
CA MET A 172 -7.25 32.98 9.53
C MET A 172 -7.73 34.38 9.16
N SER A 173 -8.55 34.99 10.02
CA SER A 173 -8.95 36.39 9.89
C SER A 173 -8.69 37.13 11.20
N ASP A 174 -8.05 38.30 11.12
CA ASP A 174 -7.82 39.16 12.29
C ASP A 174 -8.95 40.20 12.46
N ASP A 175 -9.72 40.49 11.41
CA ASP A 175 -10.85 41.42 11.40
C ASP A 175 -11.81 41.07 10.24
N MET A 176 -13.12 41.05 10.51
CA MET A 176 -14.16 40.75 9.52
C MET A 176 -14.75 42.00 8.83
N SER A 177 -14.26 43.20 9.14
CA SER A 177 -14.76 44.46 8.57
C SER A 177 -14.68 44.56 7.04
N TRP A 178 -13.74 43.84 6.40
CA TRP A 178 -13.59 43.81 4.94
C TRP A 178 -14.82 43.29 4.21
N ILE A 179 -15.66 42.52 4.90
CA ILE A 179 -16.89 41.96 4.32
C ILE A 179 -17.89 43.06 3.92
N SER A 180 -17.84 44.24 4.58
CA SER A 180 -18.72 45.38 4.31
C SER A 180 -18.66 45.89 2.85
N GLY A 181 -17.55 45.67 2.15
CA GLY A 181 -17.40 46.05 0.75
C GLY A 181 -18.07 45.11 -0.26
N LEU A 182 -18.60 43.96 0.17
CA LEU A 182 -19.13 42.89 -0.68
C LEU A 182 -20.68 42.86 -0.69
N SER A 183 -21.32 44.00 -0.96
CA SER A 183 -22.79 44.17 -0.82
C SER A 183 -23.67 43.28 -1.72
N LEU A 184 -23.12 42.72 -2.80
CA LEU A 184 -23.82 41.83 -3.74
C LEU A 184 -23.64 40.33 -3.43
N LEU A 185 -22.95 39.99 -2.34
CA LEU A 185 -22.62 38.61 -2.02
C LEU A 185 -23.88 37.81 -1.70
N LYS A 186 -23.98 36.63 -2.31
CA LYS A 186 -25.09 35.67 -2.14
C LYS A 186 -24.62 34.36 -1.50
N TYR A 187 -23.39 33.96 -1.76
CA TYR A 187 -22.78 32.75 -1.23
C TYR A 187 -21.45 33.11 -0.56
N LEU A 188 -21.33 32.76 0.71
CA LEU A 188 -20.11 32.87 1.49
C LEU A 188 -19.80 31.54 2.16
N ASP A 189 -18.62 31.02 1.88
CA ASP A 189 -18.07 29.85 2.57
C ASP A 189 -16.70 30.19 3.16
N LEU A 190 -16.63 30.15 4.49
CA LEU A 190 -15.42 30.34 5.28
C LEU A 190 -15.11 29.07 6.10
N SER A 191 -15.63 27.91 5.71
CA SER A 191 -15.47 26.68 6.48
C SER A 191 -13.99 26.41 6.79
N TYR A 192 -13.68 25.96 8.00
CA TYR A 192 -12.33 25.71 8.50
C TYR A 192 -11.43 26.95 8.69
N VAL A 193 -11.88 28.16 8.37
CA VAL A 193 -11.09 29.38 8.62
C VAL A 193 -11.06 29.67 10.12
N ASP A 194 -9.87 29.87 10.69
CA ASP A 194 -9.74 30.26 12.10
C ASP A 194 -10.22 31.71 12.30
N LEU A 195 -11.41 31.85 12.88
CA LEU A 195 -11.98 33.13 13.27
C LEU A 195 -11.73 33.45 14.74
N SER A 196 -11.07 32.59 15.53
CA SER A 196 -10.94 32.68 16.99
C SER A 196 -10.31 33.98 17.53
N LYS A 197 -9.58 34.72 16.69
CA LYS A 197 -8.96 36.02 17.01
C LYS A 197 -9.53 37.23 16.25
N ALA A 198 -10.48 37.02 15.34
CA ALA A 198 -11.03 38.09 14.53
C ALA A 198 -11.75 39.17 15.37
N GLN A 199 -11.57 40.44 15.03
CA GLN A 199 -12.44 41.53 15.47
C GLN A 199 -13.70 41.61 14.59
N ASN A 200 -14.79 42.17 15.12
CA ASN A 200 -16.05 42.41 14.39
C ASN A 200 -16.66 41.17 13.71
N ARG A 201 -16.50 39.97 14.29
CA ARG A 201 -17.03 38.71 13.73
C ARG A 201 -18.53 38.71 13.49
N ASP A 202 -19.24 39.42 14.36
CA ASP A 202 -20.68 39.61 14.30
C ASP A 202 -21.15 40.26 12.99
N MET A 203 -20.28 41.04 12.31
CA MET A 203 -20.60 41.72 11.04
C MET A 203 -21.11 40.79 9.95
N VAL A 204 -20.64 39.54 9.92
CA VAL A 204 -21.06 38.51 8.95
C VAL A 204 -22.58 38.29 9.02
N PHE A 205 -23.19 38.50 10.18
CA PHE A 205 -24.59 38.19 10.43
C PHE A 205 -25.56 39.34 10.14
N TYR A 206 -25.12 40.58 9.94
CA TYR A 206 -26.04 41.72 9.73
C TYR A 206 -25.71 42.65 8.57
N LEU A 207 -24.47 42.64 8.03
CA LEU A 207 -24.09 43.55 6.94
C LEU A 207 -24.43 43.04 5.53
N MET A 208 -25.04 41.87 5.41
CA MET A 208 -25.26 41.19 4.12
C MET A 208 -26.72 40.79 3.89
N PRO A 209 -27.61 41.75 3.58
CA PRO A 209 -29.02 41.43 3.34
C PRO A 209 -29.24 40.55 2.09
N SER A 210 -28.29 40.48 1.17
CA SER A 210 -28.38 39.70 -0.07
C SER A 210 -27.98 38.22 0.08
N LEU A 211 -27.49 37.81 1.26
CA LEU A 211 -26.88 36.50 1.46
C LEU A 211 -27.94 35.39 1.49
N GLU A 212 -27.74 34.37 0.65
CA GLU A 212 -28.62 33.19 0.53
C GLU A 212 -27.95 31.93 1.12
N MET A 213 -26.62 31.85 1.09
CA MET A 213 -25.85 30.74 1.66
C MET A 213 -24.68 31.26 2.51
N LEU A 214 -24.61 30.75 3.74
CA LEU A 214 -23.53 31.01 4.69
C LEU A 214 -23.02 29.68 5.26
N SER A 215 -21.73 29.41 5.07
CA SER A 215 -21.03 28.32 5.76
C SER A 215 -19.91 28.87 6.65
N LEU A 216 -20.02 28.58 7.94
CA LEU A 216 -19.03 28.88 8.98
C LEU A 216 -18.68 27.61 9.77
N SER A 217 -18.67 26.46 9.09
CA SER A 217 -18.32 25.18 9.70
C SER A 217 -16.87 25.20 10.21
N SER A 218 -16.58 24.60 11.36
CA SER A 218 -15.21 24.51 11.91
C SER A 218 -14.45 25.85 11.99
N CYS A 219 -15.12 26.95 12.36
CA CYS A 219 -14.54 28.30 12.41
C CYS A 219 -14.12 28.74 13.82
N GLU A 220 -14.02 27.81 14.77
CA GLU A 220 -13.73 28.07 16.19
C GLU A 220 -14.78 28.98 16.89
N LEU A 221 -16.04 28.99 16.41
CA LEU A 221 -17.11 29.79 16.98
C LEU A 221 -17.64 29.20 18.30
N THR A 222 -18.17 30.06 19.17
CA THR A 222 -18.63 29.72 20.53
C THR A 222 -20.05 30.22 20.81
N ASN A 223 -20.64 29.81 21.94
CA ASN A 223 -21.97 30.29 22.35
C ASN A 223 -22.12 31.82 22.44
N ALA A 224 -21.04 32.57 22.67
CA ALA A 224 -21.10 34.03 22.70
C ALA A 224 -21.50 34.60 21.33
N ASP A 225 -20.99 33.98 20.25
CA ASP A 225 -21.28 34.34 18.87
C ASP A 225 -22.73 33.99 18.49
N LEU A 226 -23.30 32.90 19.04
CA LEU A 226 -24.73 32.59 18.93
C LEU A 226 -25.62 33.61 19.67
N GLY A 227 -25.12 34.20 20.76
CA GLY A 227 -25.85 35.21 21.52
C GLY A 227 -26.06 36.50 20.71
N THR A 228 -25.06 36.95 19.95
CA THR A 228 -25.18 38.12 19.07
C THR A 228 -26.12 37.85 17.89
N LEU A 229 -26.04 36.65 17.30
CA LEU A 229 -26.99 36.13 16.31
C LEU A 229 -28.46 36.22 16.75
N SER A 230 -28.73 35.88 18.02
CA SER A 230 -30.10 35.87 18.57
C SER A 230 -30.74 37.26 18.62
N ASN A 231 -29.94 38.32 18.83
CA ASN A 231 -30.41 39.70 18.94
C ASN A 231 -30.66 40.37 17.57
N LEU A 232 -30.16 39.79 16.47
CA LEU A 232 -30.14 40.39 15.12
C LEU A 232 -31.10 39.71 14.13
N SER A 233 -31.99 38.86 14.63
CA SER A 233 -32.82 37.90 13.86
C SER A 233 -33.68 38.47 12.71
N THR A 234 -33.87 39.78 12.61
CA THR A 234 -34.59 40.43 11.48
C THR A 234 -33.76 40.60 10.21
N THR A 235 -32.43 40.49 10.28
CA THR A 235 -31.51 40.70 9.13
C THR A 235 -31.12 39.43 8.38
N LEU A 236 -31.43 38.25 8.94
CA LEU A 236 -31.03 36.94 8.40
C LEU A 236 -32.17 36.21 7.66
N ALA A 237 -33.30 36.87 7.41
CA ALA A 237 -34.50 36.25 6.83
C ALA A 237 -34.31 35.69 5.41
N ASN A 238 -33.28 36.12 4.68
CA ASN A 238 -33.01 35.70 3.29
C ASN A 238 -32.11 34.45 3.17
N ILE A 239 -31.51 33.98 4.27
CA ILE A 239 -30.63 32.81 4.24
C ILE A 239 -31.45 31.56 3.98
N LYS A 240 -31.05 30.81 2.95
CA LYS A 240 -31.59 29.50 2.55
C LYS A 240 -30.71 28.35 2.99
N HIS A 241 -29.40 28.55 3.11
CA HIS A 241 -28.46 27.51 3.51
C HIS A 241 -27.54 28.02 4.61
N LEU A 242 -27.60 27.40 5.78
CA LEU A 242 -26.79 27.76 6.93
C LEU A 242 -26.04 26.53 7.45
N ASP A 243 -24.72 26.58 7.39
CA ASP A 243 -23.83 25.57 7.96
C ASP A 243 -23.04 26.19 9.12
N LEU A 244 -23.27 25.65 10.31
CA LEU A 244 -22.63 26.03 11.56
C LEU A 244 -21.96 24.82 12.23
N GLY A 245 -21.78 23.72 11.50
CA GLY A 245 -21.27 22.46 12.04
C GLY A 245 -19.85 22.57 12.60
N TYR A 246 -19.45 21.60 13.42
CA TYR A 246 -18.08 21.43 13.92
C TYR A 246 -17.50 22.66 14.64
N ASN A 247 -18.35 23.50 15.24
CA ASN A 247 -17.96 24.60 16.12
C ASN A 247 -18.12 24.21 17.60
N HIS A 248 -17.71 25.09 18.52
CA HIS A 248 -17.74 24.83 19.97
C HIS A 248 -19.07 25.22 20.63
N PHE A 249 -20.17 24.92 19.95
CA PHE A 249 -21.50 25.24 20.43
C PHE A 249 -22.04 24.19 21.41
N LYS A 250 -22.68 24.64 22.49
CA LYS A 250 -23.27 23.77 23.52
C LYS A 250 -24.56 24.34 24.09
N GLY A 251 -25.45 23.48 24.59
CA GLY A 251 -26.64 23.92 25.34
C GLY A 251 -27.97 23.57 24.66
N GLN A 252 -28.97 24.44 24.75
CA GLN A 252 -30.29 24.23 24.17
C GLN A 252 -30.35 24.68 22.70
N PHE A 253 -31.28 24.11 21.93
CA PHE A 253 -31.52 24.52 20.55
C PHE A 253 -31.93 26.00 20.48
N PRO A 254 -31.21 26.85 19.71
CA PRO A 254 -31.50 28.27 19.66
C PRO A 254 -32.88 28.60 19.05
N GLY A 255 -33.74 29.30 19.79
CA GLY A 255 -35.10 29.64 19.34
C GLY A 255 -35.16 30.65 18.19
N PHE A 256 -34.09 31.42 17.95
CA PHE A 256 -34.07 32.47 16.91
C PHE A 256 -34.13 31.90 15.48
N PHE A 257 -33.82 30.61 15.27
CA PHE A 257 -34.00 29.97 13.96
C PHE A 257 -35.46 30.03 13.48
N GLN A 258 -36.43 30.21 14.38
CA GLN A 258 -37.84 30.45 14.03
C GLN A 258 -38.04 31.70 13.16
N ASN A 259 -37.14 32.68 13.25
CA ASN A 259 -37.22 33.94 12.49
C ASN A 259 -36.58 33.83 11.10
N MET A 260 -35.90 32.72 10.78
CA MET A 260 -35.26 32.46 9.48
C MET A 260 -36.22 31.74 8.53
N THR A 261 -37.23 32.46 8.03
CA THR A 261 -38.33 31.88 7.25
C THR A 261 -37.97 31.35 5.86
N SER A 262 -36.82 31.76 5.28
CA SER A 262 -36.35 31.28 3.96
C SER A 262 -35.43 30.06 4.03
N LEU A 263 -35.09 29.57 5.22
CA LEU A 263 -34.07 28.54 5.38
C LEU A 263 -34.56 27.20 4.80
N GLU A 264 -33.73 26.58 3.96
CA GLU A 264 -33.99 25.29 3.30
C GLU A 264 -33.05 24.18 3.82
N PHE A 265 -31.87 24.56 4.32
CA PHE A 265 -30.85 23.67 4.85
C PHE A 265 -30.21 24.24 6.11
N LEU A 266 -30.09 23.39 7.14
CA LEU A 266 -29.42 23.69 8.39
C LEU A 266 -28.47 22.55 8.78
N ASP A 267 -27.20 22.88 8.99
CA ASP A 267 -26.19 21.96 9.56
C ASP A 267 -25.73 22.46 10.94
N LEU A 268 -25.94 21.63 11.95
CA LEU A 268 -25.51 21.87 13.34
C LEU A 268 -24.68 20.69 13.86
N SER A 269 -23.99 19.97 12.97
CA SER A 269 -23.17 18.83 13.36
C SER A 269 -22.15 19.21 14.44
N SER A 270 -21.87 18.31 15.39
CA SER A 270 -21.05 18.54 16.60
C SER A 270 -21.55 19.63 17.56
N PHE A 271 -22.79 20.11 17.43
CA PHE A 271 -23.43 20.92 18.47
C PHE A 271 -23.73 20.04 19.70
N SER A 272 -23.08 20.31 20.84
CA SER A 272 -23.27 19.53 22.06
C SER A 272 -24.57 19.93 22.77
N PHE A 273 -25.67 19.21 22.52
CA PHE A 273 -26.91 19.49 23.23
C PHE A 273 -26.80 19.11 24.72
N SER A 274 -27.34 19.96 25.60
CA SER A 274 -27.33 19.71 27.05
C SER A 274 -28.27 18.57 27.46
N LEU A 275 -27.99 17.91 28.60
CA LEU A 275 -28.84 16.87 29.22
C LEU A 275 -30.30 17.30 29.44
N SER A 276 -30.57 18.60 29.54
CA SER A 276 -31.92 19.20 29.62
C SER A 276 -32.48 19.58 28.23
N TRP A 277 -32.36 18.67 27.25
CA TRP A 277 -32.98 18.83 25.94
C TRP A 277 -34.49 19.08 26.11
N ASN A 278 -34.94 20.31 25.88
CA ASN A 278 -36.36 20.63 25.86
C ASN A 278 -36.88 20.48 24.42
N SER A 279 -37.52 19.36 24.14
CA SER A 279 -38.02 19.02 22.81
C SER A 279 -39.07 20.00 22.29
N THR A 280 -39.77 20.72 23.18
CA THR A 280 -40.82 21.68 22.83
C THR A 280 -40.30 22.85 21.98
N ASN A 281 -39.11 23.39 22.30
CA ASN A 281 -38.51 24.49 21.53
C ASN A 281 -37.98 24.02 20.17
N PHE A 282 -37.44 22.81 20.10
CA PHE A 282 -37.00 22.19 18.86
C PHE A 282 -38.18 21.96 17.91
N LEU A 283 -39.26 21.34 18.40
CA LEU A 283 -40.47 21.03 17.63
C LEU A 283 -41.15 22.26 17.03
N ASN A 284 -41.17 23.39 17.77
CA ASN A 284 -41.76 24.63 17.27
C ASN A 284 -40.90 25.31 16.18
N THR A 285 -39.63 24.92 16.03
CA THR A 285 -38.67 25.57 15.14
C THR A 285 -38.45 24.82 13.83
N ILE A 286 -38.67 23.51 13.82
CA ILE A 286 -38.45 22.62 12.65
C ILE A 286 -39.49 22.74 11.53
N HIS A 287 -40.57 23.49 11.73
CA HIS A 287 -41.66 23.63 10.75
C HIS A 287 -41.27 24.28 9.41
N TYR A 288 -40.01 24.71 9.24
CA TYR A 288 -39.59 25.54 8.10
C TYR A 288 -38.55 24.88 7.19
N PHE A 289 -37.85 23.81 7.59
CA PHE A 289 -36.62 23.36 6.90
C PHE A 289 -36.75 21.95 6.27
N PRO A 290 -36.62 21.79 4.93
CA PRO A 290 -36.63 20.48 4.27
C PRO A 290 -35.36 19.63 4.48
N LYS A 291 -34.21 20.22 4.82
CA LYS A 291 -32.94 19.50 5.00
C LYS A 291 -32.27 19.87 6.32
N MET A 292 -31.89 18.86 7.10
CA MET A 292 -31.29 19.06 8.42
C MET A 292 -30.19 18.05 8.69
N ARG A 293 -29.06 18.53 9.23
CA ARG A 293 -27.96 17.68 9.71
C ARG A 293 -27.64 17.94 11.17
N LEU A 294 -27.62 16.86 11.93
CA LEU A 294 -27.37 16.82 13.37
C LEU A 294 -26.38 15.70 13.68
N SER A 295 -25.32 15.55 12.89
CA SER A 295 -24.31 14.52 13.12
C SER A 295 -23.51 14.83 14.40
N ASP A 296 -23.16 13.84 15.20
CA ASP A 296 -22.26 14.01 16.37
C ASP A 296 -22.75 15.04 17.41
N CYS A 297 -24.07 15.15 17.57
CA CYS A 297 -24.72 16.12 18.46
C CYS A 297 -24.95 15.60 19.90
N GLY A 298 -24.50 14.37 20.21
CA GLY A 298 -24.66 13.76 21.53
C GLY A 298 -26.10 13.32 21.85
N LEU A 299 -26.77 12.68 20.89
CA LEU A 299 -28.18 12.25 21.01
C LEU A 299 -28.38 10.88 21.70
N GLN A 300 -27.35 10.31 22.34
CA GLN A 300 -27.37 8.93 22.87
C GLN A 300 -28.48 8.65 23.91
N ASN A 301 -28.86 9.65 24.70
CA ASN A 301 -29.85 9.51 25.79
C ASN A 301 -31.21 10.12 25.45
N THR A 302 -31.34 10.77 24.29
CA THR A 302 -32.65 11.18 23.80
C THR A 302 -33.32 9.93 23.25
N HIS A 303 -34.02 9.17 24.11
CA HIS A 303 -34.97 8.18 23.62
C HIS A 303 -35.90 8.92 22.65
N LEU A 304 -35.69 8.75 21.34
CA LEU A 304 -36.53 9.24 20.24
C LEU A 304 -37.88 8.50 20.29
N SER A 305 -38.53 8.63 21.44
CA SER A 305 -39.72 7.95 21.88
C SER A 305 -40.92 8.87 21.61
N PRO A 306 -42.11 8.29 21.37
CA PRO A 306 -43.31 9.03 21.03
C PRO A 306 -43.68 10.16 22.01
N ASN A 307 -43.27 10.04 23.28
CA ASN A 307 -43.68 10.96 24.35
C ASN A 307 -42.86 12.26 24.43
N HIS A 308 -41.73 12.34 23.72
CA HIS A 308 -40.84 13.50 23.78
C HIS A 308 -40.82 14.33 22.50
N LEU A 309 -41.47 13.90 21.43
CA LEU A 309 -41.51 14.64 20.16
C LEU A 309 -42.97 14.67 19.67
N ASN A 310 -43.53 15.85 19.41
CA ASN A 310 -44.92 15.96 18.94
C ASN A 310 -44.93 15.87 17.40
N PHE A 311 -45.24 14.68 16.87
CA PHE A 311 -44.91 14.29 15.50
C PHE A 311 -45.85 14.80 14.40
N THR A 312 -47.01 15.37 14.73
CA THR A 312 -47.89 16.02 13.73
C THR A 312 -47.26 17.29 13.14
N ALA A 313 -46.21 17.82 13.77
CA ALA A 313 -45.50 19.03 13.37
C ALA A 313 -44.35 18.83 12.36
N ILE A 314 -43.79 17.61 12.24
CA ILE A 314 -42.49 17.33 11.58
C ILE A 314 -42.65 16.93 10.10
N SER A 315 -43.80 17.21 9.48
CA SER A 315 -44.18 16.69 8.16
C SER A 315 -43.51 17.38 6.96
N ILE A 316 -42.44 18.16 7.15
CA ILE A 316 -41.77 18.92 6.06
C ILE A 316 -40.34 18.44 5.79
N ILE A 317 -39.68 17.80 6.76
CA ILE A 317 -38.29 17.33 6.60
C ILE A 317 -38.23 16.24 5.52
N GLN A 318 -37.43 16.48 4.50
CA GLN A 318 -37.17 15.56 3.39
C GLN A 318 -35.82 14.87 3.54
N HIS A 319 -34.82 15.53 4.13
CA HIS A 319 -33.49 14.97 4.35
C HIS A 319 -33.07 15.17 5.80
N LEU A 320 -32.75 14.08 6.48
CA LEU A 320 -32.33 14.10 7.87
C LEU A 320 -31.05 13.28 8.05
N ASP A 321 -30.04 13.88 8.66
CA ASP A 321 -28.80 13.22 9.05
C ASP A 321 -28.66 13.24 10.57
N LEU A 322 -28.60 12.04 11.14
CA LEU A 322 -28.44 11.75 12.56
C LEU A 322 -27.21 10.85 12.78
N SER A 323 -26.24 10.88 11.88
CA SER A 323 -25.04 10.05 11.98
C SER A 323 -24.20 10.38 13.22
N ARG A 324 -23.34 9.45 13.65
CA ARG A 324 -22.35 9.66 14.74
C ARG A 324 -22.94 10.08 16.09
N ASN A 325 -24.19 9.74 16.39
CA ASN A 325 -24.88 10.19 17.60
C ASN A 325 -24.92 9.17 18.74
N LEU A 326 -24.29 8.00 18.55
CA LEU A 326 -24.31 6.89 19.51
C LEU A 326 -25.75 6.48 19.91
N ILE A 327 -26.71 6.59 18.98
CA ILE A 327 -28.09 6.17 19.20
C ILE A 327 -28.11 4.64 19.35
N GLU A 328 -28.51 4.15 20.52
CA GLU A 328 -28.46 2.71 20.86
C GLU A 328 -29.82 2.01 20.71
N GLY A 329 -29.77 0.72 20.35
CA GLY A 329 -30.92 -0.17 20.44
C GLY A 329 -31.85 -0.11 19.22
N ARG A 330 -33.15 0.15 19.47
CA ARG A 330 -34.19 -0.01 18.45
C ARG A 330 -34.22 1.14 17.44
N PHE A 331 -34.60 0.83 16.20
CA PHE A 331 -34.87 1.85 15.19
C PHE A 331 -35.89 2.88 15.72
N PRO A 332 -35.63 4.20 15.62
CA PRO A 332 -36.51 5.21 16.16
C PRO A 332 -37.91 5.22 15.51
N SER A 333 -38.91 4.65 16.21
CA SER A 333 -40.30 4.59 15.72
C SER A 333 -40.89 5.97 15.37
N ALA A 334 -40.40 7.02 16.02
CA ALA A 334 -40.60 8.42 15.66
C ALA A 334 -40.48 8.71 14.14
N LEU A 335 -39.45 8.16 13.51
CA LEU A 335 -39.09 8.46 12.12
C LEU A 335 -40.04 7.81 11.11
N THR A 336 -40.76 6.74 11.49
CA THR A 336 -41.70 6.06 10.58
C THR A 336 -42.91 6.91 10.24
N ASN A 337 -43.26 7.86 11.11
CA ASN A 337 -44.42 8.72 10.94
C ASN A 337 -44.11 9.97 10.10
N MET A 338 -42.86 10.17 9.68
CA MET A 338 -42.43 11.31 8.87
C MET A 338 -42.70 11.06 7.38
N SER A 339 -43.91 11.34 6.93
CA SER A 339 -44.35 11.05 5.56
C SER A 339 -43.59 11.79 4.46
N SER A 340 -42.97 12.95 4.75
CA SER A 340 -42.19 13.71 3.76
C SER A 340 -40.73 13.28 3.63
N LEU A 341 -40.26 12.34 4.47
CA LEU A 341 -38.85 11.97 4.52
C LEU A 341 -38.45 11.16 3.28
N LEU A 342 -37.50 11.68 2.52
CA LEU A 342 -36.94 11.09 1.29
C LEU A 342 -35.54 10.52 1.50
N SER A 343 -34.78 11.03 2.47
CA SER A 343 -33.40 10.61 2.76
C SER A 343 -33.14 10.61 4.26
N LEU A 344 -32.57 9.53 4.74
CA LEU A 344 -32.22 9.35 6.15
C LEU A 344 -30.80 8.79 6.27
N ASP A 345 -29.97 9.47 7.04
CA ASP A 345 -28.64 9.00 7.43
C ASP A 345 -28.63 8.72 8.93
N LEU A 346 -28.36 7.47 9.28
CA LEU A 346 -28.22 6.96 10.64
C LEU A 346 -26.87 6.24 10.81
N SER A 347 -25.90 6.53 9.95
CA SER A 347 -24.60 5.89 9.99
C SER A 347 -23.81 6.17 11.28
N SER A 348 -22.88 5.30 11.63
CA SER A 348 -22.03 5.47 12.83
C SER A 348 -22.84 5.61 14.13
N ASN A 349 -23.89 4.81 14.29
CA ASN A 349 -24.68 4.71 15.53
C ASN A 349 -24.54 3.29 16.11
N LYS A 350 -25.39 2.92 17.08
CA LYS A 350 -25.40 1.61 17.74
C LYS A 350 -26.76 0.92 17.60
N LEU A 351 -27.36 1.06 16.41
CA LEU A 351 -28.64 0.42 16.10
C LEU A 351 -28.44 -1.07 15.84
N ASN A 352 -29.31 -1.90 16.40
CA ASN A 352 -29.19 -3.36 16.33
C ASN A 352 -30.52 -4.10 16.10
N SER A 353 -31.57 -3.40 15.68
CA SER A 353 -32.92 -3.97 15.53
C SER A 353 -33.51 -3.73 14.14
N SER A 354 -34.49 -4.54 13.75
CA SER A 354 -35.22 -4.40 12.49
C SER A 354 -35.68 -2.97 12.14
N VAL A 355 -35.40 -2.56 10.90
CA VAL A 355 -35.84 -1.31 10.27
C VAL A 355 -37.24 -1.52 9.69
N PRO A 356 -38.23 -0.68 10.07
CA PRO A 356 -39.58 -0.73 9.52
C PRO A 356 -39.61 -0.25 8.06
N ILE A 357 -40.61 -0.68 7.29
CA ILE A 357 -40.79 -0.23 5.90
C ILE A 357 -41.19 1.25 5.90
N MET A 358 -40.38 2.09 5.24
CA MET A 358 -40.63 3.53 5.12
C MET A 358 -41.00 3.91 3.68
N PRO A 359 -42.29 3.93 3.30
CA PRO A 359 -42.74 3.88 1.89
C PRO A 359 -42.38 5.09 1.01
N ASN A 360 -42.05 6.25 1.61
CA ASN A 360 -41.66 7.45 0.86
C ASN A 360 -40.13 7.64 0.83
N LEU A 361 -39.39 6.88 1.63
CA LEU A 361 -37.94 7.00 1.74
C LEU A 361 -37.27 6.52 0.45
N LEU A 362 -36.38 7.32 -0.13
CA LEU A 362 -35.65 6.98 -1.35
C LEU A 362 -34.18 6.65 -1.07
N ARG A 363 -33.61 7.17 0.02
CA ARG A 363 -32.22 6.95 0.40
C ARG A 363 -32.10 6.65 1.89
N LEU A 364 -31.32 5.63 2.21
CA LEU A 364 -31.09 5.19 3.58
C LEU A 364 -29.61 4.84 3.76
N ASP A 365 -28.98 5.45 4.76
CA ASP A 365 -27.63 5.08 5.20
C ASP A 365 -27.70 4.54 6.64
N LEU A 366 -27.24 3.30 6.81
CA LEU A 366 -27.14 2.60 8.09
C LEU A 366 -25.73 2.06 8.30
N SER A 367 -24.73 2.59 7.60
CA SER A 367 -23.35 2.13 7.73
C SER A 367 -22.81 2.27 9.15
N SER A 368 -21.86 1.42 9.53
CA SER A 368 -21.21 1.44 10.85
C SER A 368 -22.23 1.43 12.01
N ASN A 369 -23.12 0.44 12.02
CA ASN A 369 -24.05 0.16 13.11
C ASN A 369 -23.82 -1.27 13.64
N ASP A 370 -24.66 -1.72 14.57
CA ASP A 370 -24.54 -3.02 15.26
C ASP A 370 -25.59 -4.04 14.73
N PHE A 371 -25.97 -3.96 13.45
CA PHE A 371 -26.91 -4.91 12.87
C PHE A 371 -26.28 -6.30 12.73
N GLU A 372 -26.91 -7.32 13.33
CA GLU A 372 -26.41 -8.70 13.28
C GLU A 372 -26.96 -9.49 12.09
N HIS A 373 -28.10 -9.08 11.52
CA HIS A 373 -28.77 -9.76 10.41
C HIS A 373 -29.10 -8.79 9.27
N ILE A 374 -28.86 -9.20 8.02
CA ILE A 374 -29.14 -8.36 6.85
C ILE A 374 -30.65 -8.20 6.62
N GLU A 375 -31.47 -9.15 7.07
CA GLU A 375 -32.93 -9.08 6.98
C GLU A 375 -33.51 -7.97 7.85
N ASP A 376 -32.82 -7.64 8.96
CA ASP A 376 -33.24 -6.61 9.88
C ASP A 376 -33.28 -5.25 9.20
N VAL A 377 -32.35 -4.95 8.29
CA VAL A 377 -32.36 -3.66 7.57
C VAL A 377 -33.43 -3.58 6.47
N GLY A 378 -34.16 -4.68 6.22
CA GLY A 378 -35.30 -4.73 5.31
C GLY A 378 -34.95 -4.58 3.83
N ILE A 379 -33.71 -4.89 3.41
CA ILE A 379 -33.25 -4.75 2.01
C ILE A 379 -34.20 -5.43 1.00
N TRP A 380 -34.79 -6.57 1.36
CA TRP A 380 -35.70 -7.34 0.50
C TRP A 380 -37.14 -6.81 0.44
N ARG A 381 -37.55 -5.94 1.37
CA ARG A 381 -38.94 -5.46 1.53
C ARG A 381 -39.11 -3.98 1.12
N GLN A 382 -38.03 -3.21 1.03
CA GLN A 382 -38.06 -1.78 0.69
C GLN A 382 -37.88 -1.54 -0.82
N CYS A 383 -38.85 -2.00 -1.63
CA CYS A 383 -38.74 -2.08 -3.10
C CYS A 383 -38.52 -0.73 -3.82
N HIS A 384 -38.92 0.37 -3.20
CA HIS A 384 -38.91 1.74 -3.73
C HIS A 384 -37.61 2.51 -3.46
N LEU A 385 -36.74 2.00 -2.59
CA LEU A 385 -35.46 2.64 -2.29
C LEU A 385 -34.60 2.73 -3.55
N LYS A 386 -34.00 3.91 -3.74
CA LYS A 386 -33.06 4.19 -4.83
C LYS A 386 -31.61 4.05 -4.38
N ALA A 387 -31.30 4.36 -3.13
CA ALA A 387 -29.95 4.22 -2.60
C ALA A 387 -29.98 3.61 -1.19
N LEU A 388 -29.10 2.63 -0.96
CA LEU A 388 -28.92 2.01 0.34
C LEU A 388 -27.42 1.79 0.60
N THR A 389 -26.97 2.25 1.76
CA THR A 389 -25.61 2.04 2.27
C THR A 389 -25.70 1.29 3.60
N LEU A 390 -25.04 0.15 3.69
CA LEU A 390 -24.98 -0.68 4.90
C LEU A 390 -23.54 -1.02 5.29
N SER A 391 -22.55 -0.31 4.77
CA SER A 391 -21.13 -0.62 4.95
C SER A 391 -20.72 -0.74 6.42
N ASP A 392 -19.68 -1.51 6.72
CA ASP A 392 -19.14 -1.68 8.08
C ASP A 392 -20.18 -2.17 9.12
N ASN A 393 -21.13 -3.03 8.72
CA ASN A 393 -22.01 -3.75 9.66
C ASN A 393 -21.60 -5.22 9.76
N TYR A 394 -21.33 -5.74 10.96
CA TYR A 394 -20.88 -7.14 11.10
C TYR A 394 -22.05 -8.13 11.10
N PHE A 395 -22.62 -8.41 9.92
CA PHE A 395 -23.69 -9.39 9.78
C PHE A 395 -23.16 -10.81 10.12
N ARG A 396 -23.78 -11.47 11.09
CA ARG A 396 -23.39 -12.79 11.59
C ARG A 396 -23.78 -13.92 10.63
N VAL A 397 -24.85 -13.71 9.88
CA VAL A 397 -25.42 -14.70 8.95
C VAL A 397 -25.06 -14.33 7.52
N GLU A 398 -24.82 -15.36 6.71
CA GLU A 398 -24.53 -15.19 5.28
C GLU A 398 -25.69 -14.51 4.55
N MET A 399 -25.37 -13.68 3.56
CA MET A 399 -26.38 -13.11 2.69
C MET A 399 -26.85 -14.20 1.72
N THR A 400 -28.06 -14.72 1.96
CA THR A 400 -28.74 -15.63 1.04
C THR A 400 -29.69 -14.85 0.14
N ASP A 401 -30.07 -15.43 -1.01
CA ASP A 401 -31.29 -14.99 -1.71
C ASP A 401 -32.47 -15.07 -0.71
N SER A 402 -33.46 -14.18 -0.80
CA SER A 402 -34.37 -13.85 0.31
C SER A 402 -34.87 -15.05 1.14
N PRO A 403 -35.11 -14.88 2.45
CA PRO A 403 -35.71 -15.95 3.26
C PRO A 403 -37.05 -16.41 2.69
N GLU A 404 -37.33 -17.73 2.71
CA GLU A 404 -38.56 -18.34 2.13
C GLU A 404 -39.88 -17.69 2.61
N ASN A 405 -39.85 -17.01 3.76
CA ASN A 405 -41.01 -16.37 4.39
C ASN A 405 -41.14 -14.85 4.12
N VAL A 406 -40.28 -14.26 3.27
CA VAL A 406 -40.33 -12.83 2.94
C VAL A 406 -40.80 -12.66 1.49
N SER A 407 -41.88 -11.91 1.28
CA SER A 407 -42.33 -11.56 -0.07
C SER A 407 -41.31 -10.63 -0.73
N GLU A 408 -40.50 -11.16 -1.64
CA GLU A 408 -39.56 -10.37 -2.44
C GLU A 408 -40.27 -9.37 -3.34
N CYS A 409 -39.56 -8.29 -3.67
CA CYS A 409 -39.95 -7.38 -4.72
C CYS A 409 -39.88 -8.08 -6.08
N SER A 410 -40.88 -7.85 -6.92
CA SER A 410 -40.84 -8.27 -8.33
C SER A 410 -39.72 -7.55 -9.08
N GLN A 411 -39.44 -6.29 -8.72
CA GLN A 411 -38.35 -5.47 -9.22
C GLN A 411 -37.94 -4.44 -8.16
N TYR A 412 -36.63 -4.21 -8.01
CA TYR A 412 -36.10 -3.21 -7.08
C TYR A 412 -35.80 -1.89 -7.78
N ALA A 413 -36.05 -0.76 -7.10
CA ALA A 413 -35.77 0.59 -7.59
C ALA A 413 -34.32 1.04 -7.40
N PHE A 414 -33.45 0.20 -6.80
CA PHE A 414 -32.06 0.56 -6.47
C PHE A 414 -31.30 1.07 -7.69
N GLU A 415 -30.76 2.27 -7.56
CA GLU A 415 -29.78 2.89 -8.45
C GLU A 415 -28.36 2.76 -7.86
N ARG A 416 -28.22 2.75 -6.53
CA ARG A 416 -26.95 2.56 -5.82
C ARG A 416 -27.11 1.64 -4.62
N LEU A 417 -26.17 0.71 -4.47
CA LEU A 417 -26.11 -0.20 -3.34
C LEU A 417 -24.67 -0.33 -2.86
N ASN A 418 -24.42 -0.06 -1.59
CA ASN A 418 -23.12 -0.25 -0.95
C ASN A 418 -23.27 -1.15 0.30
N LEU A 419 -22.58 -2.27 0.30
CA LEU A 419 -22.52 -3.25 1.39
C LEU A 419 -21.06 -3.60 1.73
N ASP A 420 -20.14 -2.66 1.61
CA ASP A 420 -18.71 -2.89 1.87
C ASP A 420 -18.46 -3.38 3.31
N TRP A 421 -17.48 -4.25 3.53
CA TRP A 421 -17.05 -4.72 4.86
C TRP A 421 -18.16 -5.25 5.78
N SER A 422 -19.20 -5.87 5.21
CA SER A 422 -20.39 -6.30 5.94
C SER A 422 -20.81 -7.77 5.75
N LEU A 423 -20.57 -8.35 4.59
CA LEU A 423 -21.17 -9.61 4.15
C LEU A 423 -20.20 -10.80 4.23
N LYS A 424 -20.79 -11.99 4.41
CA LYS A 424 -20.14 -13.29 4.32
C LYS A 424 -20.99 -14.26 3.48
N GLY A 425 -20.38 -15.33 2.98
CA GLY A 425 -21.08 -16.42 2.31
C GLY A 425 -21.03 -16.38 0.79
N ALA A 426 -22.01 -16.97 0.12
CA ALA A 426 -22.06 -17.00 -1.34
C ALA A 426 -22.50 -15.64 -1.94
N PHE A 427 -22.04 -15.34 -3.16
CA PHE A 427 -22.52 -14.17 -3.90
C PHE A 427 -24.03 -14.29 -4.23
N PRO A 428 -24.88 -13.32 -3.85
CA PRO A 428 -26.34 -13.40 -3.98
C PRO A 428 -26.79 -13.15 -5.42
N ALA A 429 -27.01 -14.23 -6.18
CA ALA A 429 -27.12 -14.17 -7.64
C ALA A 429 -28.51 -13.81 -8.18
N ASP A 430 -29.57 -14.30 -7.53
CA ASP A 430 -30.94 -14.21 -8.06
C ASP A 430 -31.59 -12.88 -7.72
N SER A 431 -31.44 -12.39 -6.48
CA SER A 431 -32.06 -11.14 -6.05
C SER A 431 -31.36 -9.90 -6.64
N LEU A 432 -30.02 -9.89 -6.78
CA LEU A 432 -29.28 -8.79 -7.42
C LEU A 432 -29.61 -8.64 -8.92
N GLY A 433 -29.88 -9.76 -9.61
CA GLY A 433 -30.28 -9.76 -11.02
C GLY A 433 -31.58 -8.98 -11.29
N ARG A 434 -32.43 -8.79 -10.27
CA ARG A 434 -33.70 -8.04 -10.37
C ARG A 434 -33.53 -6.53 -10.16
N MET A 435 -32.34 -6.06 -9.81
CA MET A 435 -32.01 -4.64 -9.63
C MET A 435 -31.64 -3.98 -10.97
N VAL A 436 -32.55 -3.99 -11.93
CA VAL A 436 -32.27 -3.56 -13.32
C VAL A 436 -31.95 -2.06 -13.46
N ASN A 437 -32.27 -1.25 -12.44
CA ASN A 437 -31.99 0.18 -12.38
C ASN A 437 -30.60 0.52 -11.81
N LEU A 438 -29.84 -0.50 -11.39
CA LEU A 438 -28.58 -0.32 -10.68
C LEU A 438 -27.53 0.34 -11.57
N ARG A 439 -26.95 1.43 -11.06
CA ARG A 439 -25.86 2.19 -11.66
C ARG A 439 -24.55 1.99 -10.90
N GLY A 440 -24.61 1.83 -9.59
CA GLY A 440 -23.45 1.59 -8.74
C GLY A 440 -23.68 0.45 -7.78
N LEU A 441 -22.77 -0.53 -7.79
CA LEU A 441 -22.72 -1.61 -6.81
C LEU A 441 -21.32 -1.68 -6.19
N SER A 442 -21.25 -1.61 -4.87
CA SER A 442 -20.03 -1.83 -4.10
C SER A 442 -20.25 -2.92 -3.06
N LEU A 443 -19.45 -3.98 -3.15
CA LEU A 443 -19.38 -5.10 -2.20
C LEU A 443 -17.93 -5.31 -1.75
N HIS A 444 -17.13 -4.24 -1.68
CA HIS A 444 -15.71 -4.27 -1.38
C HIS A 444 -15.43 -4.80 0.03
N GLY A 445 -14.35 -5.57 0.19
CA GLY A 445 -13.86 -5.95 1.52
C GLY A 445 -14.78 -6.93 2.26
N ASN A 446 -15.56 -7.73 1.54
CA ASN A 446 -16.43 -8.74 2.13
C ASN A 446 -15.79 -10.14 2.11
N GLU A 447 -16.43 -11.12 2.74
CA GLU A 447 -16.04 -12.54 2.69
C GLU A 447 -16.89 -13.31 1.66
N LEU A 448 -17.25 -12.68 0.54
CA LEU A 448 -18.10 -13.32 -0.49
C LEU A 448 -17.32 -14.39 -1.27
N THR A 449 -17.98 -15.52 -1.50
CA THR A 449 -17.47 -16.72 -2.18
C THR A 449 -18.33 -17.07 -3.41
N GLY A 450 -17.90 -18.06 -4.20
CA GLY A 450 -18.61 -18.48 -5.40
C GLY A 450 -18.35 -17.58 -6.62
N PRO A 451 -18.98 -17.87 -7.78
CA PRO A 451 -18.74 -17.14 -9.02
C PRO A 451 -19.52 -15.83 -9.12
N ILE A 452 -18.97 -14.87 -9.88
CA ILE A 452 -19.73 -13.68 -10.27
C ILE A 452 -20.85 -14.12 -11.23
N PRO A 453 -22.13 -13.87 -10.91
CA PRO A 453 -23.26 -14.39 -11.67
C PRO A 453 -23.42 -13.68 -13.02
N GLU A 454 -23.85 -14.43 -14.05
CA GLU A 454 -24.10 -13.87 -15.39
C GLU A 454 -25.23 -12.82 -15.40
N SER A 455 -26.17 -12.89 -14.45
CA SER A 455 -27.27 -11.93 -14.29
C SER A 455 -26.73 -10.51 -14.08
N LEU A 456 -25.66 -10.35 -13.29
CA LEU A 456 -25.00 -9.07 -13.05
C LEU A 456 -24.40 -8.50 -14.35
N GLY A 457 -23.86 -9.37 -15.20
CA GLY A 457 -23.34 -9.01 -16.52
C GLY A 457 -24.38 -8.40 -17.46
N ARG A 458 -25.68 -8.64 -17.22
CA ARG A 458 -26.81 -8.18 -18.06
C ARG A 458 -27.35 -6.81 -17.66
N LEU A 459 -26.90 -6.22 -16.55
CA LEU A 459 -27.37 -4.91 -16.07
C LEU A 459 -26.86 -3.78 -16.97
N ARG A 460 -27.75 -3.21 -17.79
CA ARG A 460 -27.39 -2.24 -18.84
C ARG A 460 -27.05 -0.84 -18.31
N LEU A 461 -27.61 -0.48 -17.15
CA LEU A 461 -27.40 0.83 -16.53
C LEU A 461 -26.19 0.86 -15.59
N LEU A 462 -25.52 -0.28 -15.37
CA LEU A 462 -24.40 -0.37 -14.44
C LEU A 462 -23.21 0.44 -14.96
N GLU A 463 -22.79 1.41 -14.16
CA GLU A 463 -21.71 2.36 -14.42
C GLU A 463 -20.49 2.10 -13.53
N LYS A 464 -20.70 1.64 -12.29
CA LYS A 464 -19.65 1.33 -11.32
C LYS A 464 -19.90 -0.03 -10.68
N LEU A 465 -18.90 -0.89 -10.73
CA LEU A 465 -18.91 -2.18 -10.05
C LEU A 465 -17.60 -2.36 -9.30
N ASP A 466 -17.67 -2.48 -7.98
CA ASP A 466 -16.56 -2.82 -7.11
C ASP A 466 -16.89 -4.08 -6.31
N LEU A 467 -16.19 -5.17 -6.63
CA LEU A 467 -16.27 -6.45 -5.93
C LEU A 467 -14.91 -6.82 -5.32
N SER A 468 -14.02 -5.84 -5.17
CA SER A 468 -12.64 -6.10 -4.79
C SER A 468 -12.50 -6.56 -3.34
N ARG A 469 -11.39 -7.23 -3.02
CA ARG A 469 -11.10 -7.78 -1.69
C ARG A 469 -12.22 -8.71 -1.18
N ASN A 470 -12.48 -9.77 -1.96
CA ASN A 470 -13.40 -10.84 -1.61
C ASN A 470 -12.72 -12.21 -1.85
N GLN A 471 -13.49 -13.30 -1.75
CA GLN A 471 -13.06 -14.68 -2.02
C GLN A 471 -13.76 -15.25 -3.26
N LEU A 472 -14.15 -14.40 -4.22
CA LEU A 472 -14.90 -14.80 -5.42
C LEU A 472 -14.07 -15.70 -6.33
N THR A 473 -14.71 -16.70 -6.92
CA THR A 473 -14.07 -17.74 -7.75
C THR A 473 -14.65 -17.78 -9.16
N GLY A 474 -14.16 -18.68 -10.01
CA GLY A 474 -14.72 -18.89 -11.35
C GLY A 474 -14.35 -17.78 -12.36
N PRO A 475 -14.87 -17.89 -13.61
CA PRO A 475 -14.54 -16.97 -14.68
C PRO A 475 -15.28 -15.63 -14.59
N ILE A 476 -14.66 -14.58 -15.12
CA ILE A 476 -15.29 -13.26 -15.22
C ILE A 476 -16.40 -13.29 -16.29
N PRO A 477 -17.65 -12.93 -15.96
CA PRO A 477 -18.75 -12.90 -16.93
C PRO A 477 -18.61 -11.73 -17.92
N LYS A 478 -19.39 -11.78 -19.00
CA LYS A 478 -19.46 -10.68 -19.96
C LYS A 478 -20.35 -9.56 -19.41
N PHE A 479 -19.88 -8.32 -19.50
CA PHE A 479 -20.67 -7.14 -19.16
C PHE A 479 -21.16 -6.42 -20.42
N ILE A 480 -22.45 -6.06 -20.44
CA ILE A 480 -23.07 -5.30 -21.55
C ILE A 480 -23.48 -3.87 -21.16
N GLY A 481 -23.21 -3.47 -19.92
CA GLY A 481 -23.54 -2.14 -19.38
C GLY A 481 -22.60 -1.03 -19.81
N LYS A 482 -22.86 0.19 -19.32
CA LYS A 482 -22.05 1.39 -19.57
C LYS A 482 -21.00 1.61 -18.47
N LEU A 483 -20.22 0.56 -18.18
CA LEU A 483 -19.24 0.60 -17.11
C LEU A 483 -18.18 1.69 -17.34
N THR A 484 -17.99 2.51 -16.32
CA THR A 484 -16.94 3.51 -16.16
C THR A 484 -15.86 3.04 -15.18
N THR A 485 -16.25 2.25 -14.18
CA THR A 485 -15.34 1.63 -13.21
C THR A 485 -15.69 0.15 -13.06
N LEU A 486 -14.68 -0.70 -13.23
CA LEU A 486 -14.74 -2.12 -12.91
C LEU A 486 -13.54 -2.49 -12.05
N ASP A 487 -13.77 -2.80 -10.78
CA ASP A 487 -12.77 -3.29 -9.84
C ASP A 487 -13.17 -4.68 -9.33
N LEU A 488 -12.40 -5.69 -9.75
CA LEU A 488 -12.55 -7.08 -9.33
C LEU A 488 -11.28 -7.57 -8.63
N SER A 489 -10.41 -6.64 -8.19
CA SER A 489 -9.09 -6.97 -7.69
C SER A 489 -9.13 -7.73 -6.36
N SER A 490 -8.04 -8.42 -6.01
CA SER A 490 -7.91 -9.17 -4.75
C SER A 490 -9.03 -10.18 -4.53
N ASN A 491 -9.13 -11.15 -5.44
CA ASN A 491 -10.11 -12.26 -5.42
C ASN A 491 -9.43 -13.58 -5.86
N HIS A 492 -10.23 -14.64 -6.09
CA HIS A 492 -9.78 -15.93 -6.61
C HIS A 492 -10.33 -16.22 -8.02
N LEU A 493 -10.60 -15.18 -8.82
CA LEU A 493 -11.17 -15.31 -10.16
C LEU A 493 -10.18 -15.98 -11.11
N ASN A 494 -10.68 -16.86 -11.97
CA ASN A 494 -9.87 -17.65 -12.90
C ASN A 494 -10.37 -17.52 -14.36
N GLY A 495 -9.83 -18.34 -15.27
CA GLY A 495 -10.14 -18.23 -16.70
C GLY A 495 -9.48 -17.00 -17.34
N SER A 496 -9.93 -16.63 -18.55
CA SER A 496 -9.34 -15.54 -19.34
C SER A 496 -10.12 -14.24 -19.25
N ILE A 497 -9.43 -13.11 -19.43
CA ILE A 497 -10.08 -11.79 -19.56
C ILE A 497 -10.98 -11.82 -20.82
N PRO A 498 -12.29 -11.51 -20.73
CA PRO A 498 -13.19 -11.57 -21.88
C PRO A 498 -12.86 -10.56 -22.97
N GLU A 499 -12.78 -11.00 -24.23
CA GLU A 499 -12.64 -10.11 -25.42
C GLU A 499 -13.78 -9.07 -25.53
N SER A 500 -14.95 -9.34 -24.95
CA SER A 500 -16.06 -8.38 -24.91
C SER A 500 -15.74 -7.13 -24.09
N PHE A 501 -14.71 -7.13 -23.23
CA PHE A 501 -14.34 -5.93 -22.48
C PHE A 501 -13.96 -4.77 -23.40
N GLY A 502 -13.46 -5.04 -24.61
CA GLY A 502 -13.19 -4.00 -25.61
C GLY A 502 -14.41 -3.24 -26.12
N SER A 503 -15.65 -3.63 -25.78
CA SER A 503 -16.86 -2.83 -26.07
C SER A 503 -17.21 -1.82 -24.98
N LEU A 504 -16.56 -1.86 -23.81
CA LEU A 504 -16.84 -0.97 -22.68
C LEU A 504 -16.11 0.37 -22.84
N THR A 505 -16.32 1.09 -23.95
CA THR A 505 -15.51 2.28 -24.31
C THR A 505 -15.62 3.47 -23.34
N ALA A 506 -16.58 3.44 -22.41
CA ALA A 506 -16.74 4.40 -21.33
C ALA A 506 -15.83 4.10 -20.11
N LEU A 507 -15.14 2.95 -20.09
CA LEU A 507 -14.34 2.50 -18.95
C LEU A 507 -13.14 3.44 -18.72
N ILE A 508 -13.05 3.95 -17.51
CA ILE A 508 -12.00 4.83 -16.99
C ILE A 508 -11.03 4.04 -16.11
N LYS A 509 -11.55 3.14 -15.26
CA LYS A 509 -10.78 2.26 -14.38
C LYS A 509 -11.12 0.79 -14.64
N LEU A 510 -10.09 0.00 -14.93
CA LEU A 510 -10.14 -1.46 -14.97
C LEU A 510 -9.07 -2.02 -14.04
N ASP A 511 -9.49 -2.62 -12.93
CA ASP A 511 -8.59 -3.32 -12.01
C ASP A 511 -9.02 -4.76 -11.82
N LEU A 512 -8.16 -5.69 -12.27
CA LEU A 512 -8.32 -7.13 -12.15
C LEU A 512 -7.13 -7.75 -11.39
N SER A 513 -6.33 -6.92 -10.71
CA SER A 513 -5.10 -7.37 -10.07
C SER A 513 -5.34 -8.37 -8.92
N SER A 514 -4.31 -9.12 -8.54
CA SER A 514 -4.34 -10.07 -7.43
C SER A 514 -5.47 -11.10 -7.57
N ASN A 515 -5.44 -11.86 -8.66
CA ASN A 515 -6.40 -12.92 -8.99
C ASN A 515 -5.65 -14.15 -9.56
N GLN A 516 -6.39 -15.14 -10.08
CA GLN A 516 -5.86 -16.35 -10.72
C GLN A 516 -6.15 -16.38 -12.23
N LEU A 517 -6.24 -15.22 -12.87
CA LEU A 517 -6.57 -15.12 -14.30
C LEU A 517 -5.44 -15.69 -15.17
N THR A 518 -5.82 -16.29 -16.30
CA THR A 518 -4.95 -17.00 -17.23
C THR A 518 -5.20 -16.57 -18.67
N GLY A 519 -4.40 -17.05 -19.61
CA GLY A 519 -4.55 -16.73 -21.03
C GLY A 519 -3.97 -15.35 -21.40
N PRO A 520 -4.10 -14.96 -22.68
CA PRO A 520 -3.50 -13.73 -23.20
C PRO A 520 -4.30 -12.49 -22.86
N LEU A 521 -3.61 -11.34 -22.85
CA LEU A 521 -4.25 -10.03 -22.85
C LEU A 521 -5.03 -9.82 -24.17
N PRO A 522 -6.36 -9.57 -24.13
CA PRO A 522 -7.17 -9.37 -25.33
C PRO A 522 -6.74 -8.15 -26.15
N THR A 523 -6.64 -8.29 -27.47
CA THR A 523 -6.27 -7.16 -28.35
C THR A 523 -7.34 -6.08 -28.39
N SER A 524 -8.59 -6.44 -28.14
CA SER A 524 -9.75 -5.55 -28.07
C SER A 524 -9.67 -4.51 -26.95
N LEU A 525 -8.85 -4.73 -25.90
CA LEU A 525 -8.65 -3.74 -24.83
C LEU A 525 -8.09 -2.41 -25.37
N GLY A 526 -7.39 -2.42 -26.51
CA GLY A 526 -6.92 -1.20 -27.17
C GLY A 526 -8.04 -0.26 -27.68
N ARG A 527 -9.32 -0.68 -27.63
CA ARG A 527 -10.49 0.15 -27.97
C ARG A 527 -10.96 1.05 -26.82
N LEU A 528 -10.44 0.85 -25.61
CA LEU A 528 -10.88 1.53 -24.39
C LEU A 528 -10.30 2.94 -24.27
N VAL A 529 -10.59 3.83 -25.22
CA VAL A 529 -9.97 5.16 -25.35
C VAL A 529 -10.19 6.10 -24.15
N SER A 530 -11.13 5.79 -23.26
CA SER A 530 -11.38 6.53 -22.02
C SER A 530 -10.53 6.07 -20.83
N LEU A 531 -9.83 4.94 -20.96
CA LEU A 531 -9.16 4.25 -19.86
C LEU A 531 -7.97 5.06 -19.34
N GLN A 532 -7.95 5.26 -18.03
CA GLN A 532 -6.91 5.99 -17.31
C GLN A 532 -6.09 5.05 -16.41
N LEU A 533 -6.72 4.03 -15.81
CA LEU A 533 -6.07 3.02 -15.00
C LEU A 533 -6.35 1.64 -15.59
N PHE A 534 -5.28 0.92 -15.93
CA PHE A 534 -5.33 -0.48 -16.30
C PHE A 534 -4.40 -1.31 -15.41
N SER A 535 -5.00 -2.19 -14.61
CA SER A 535 -4.28 -3.06 -13.68
C SER A 535 -4.71 -4.52 -13.85
N VAL A 536 -3.75 -5.40 -14.09
CA VAL A 536 -3.90 -6.87 -14.13
C VAL A 536 -2.74 -7.56 -13.39
N SER A 537 -2.04 -6.81 -12.53
CA SER A 537 -0.88 -7.31 -11.81
C SER A 537 -1.19 -8.55 -10.95
N SER A 538 -0.20 -9.36 -10.64
CA SER A 538 -0.32 -10.52 -9.73
C SER A 538 -1.42 -11.49 -10.18
N ASN A 539 -1.24 -12.03 -11.39
CA ASN A 539 -2.11 -13.02 -12.03
C ASN A 539 -1.24 -14.10 -12.72
N SER A 540 -1.86 -15.03 -13.44
CA SER A 540 -1.19 -16.06 -14.26
C SER A 540 -1.36 -15.82 -15.77
N LEU A 541 -1.46 -14.57 -16.21
CA LEU A 541 -1.63 -14.21 -17.61
C LEU A 541 -0.38 -14.56 -18.43
N ASN A 542 -0.57 -14.96 -19.69
CA ASN A 542 0.50 -15.38 -20.58
C ASN A 542 0.41 -14.70 -21.96
N GLY A 543 1.24 -15.14 -22.92
CA GLY A 543 1.27 -14.53 -24.25
C GLY A 543 1.87 -13.12 -24.24
N THR A 544 1.67 -12.40 -25.34
CA THR A 544 2.29 -11.09 -25.57
C THR A 544 1.42 -9.94 -25.10
N VAL A 545 2.05 -8.84 -24.68
CA VAL A 545 1.36 -7.56 -24.50
C VAL A 545 0.90 -7.03 -25.87
N PRO A 546 -0.39 -6.76 -26.10
CA PRO A 546 -0.88 -6.27 -27.39
C PRO A 546 -0.38 -4.86 -27.71
N VAL A 547 0.12 -4.65 -28.93
CA VAL A 547 0.51 -3.31 -29.43
C VAL A 547 -0.68 -2.34 -29.42
N SER A 548 -1.91 -2.84 -29.47
CA SER A 548 -3.13 -2.03 -29.39
C SER A 548 -3.26 -1.25 -28.07
N ILE A 549 -2.58 -1.64 -26.99
CA ILE A 549 -2.48 -0.84 -25.75
C ILE A 549 -1.90 0.56 -26.04
N GLY A 550 -1.00 0.67 -27.02
CA GLY A 550 -0.43 1.95 -27.44
C GLY A 550 -1.43 2.95 -28.04
N GLN A 551 -2.71 2.59 -28.19
CA GLN A 551 -3.79 3.47 -28.64
C GLN A 551 -4.52 4.19 -27.48
N LEU A 552 -4.27 3.83 -26.23
CA LEU A 552 -4.99 4.34 -25.05
C LEU A 552 -4.48 5.72 -24.62
N THR A 553 -4.87 6.77 -25.35
CA THR A 553 -4.33 8.14 -25.19
C THR A 553 -4.51 8.77 -23.81
N LYS A 554 -5.52 8.33 -23.05
CA LYS A 554 -5.80 8.81 -21.68
C LYS A 554 -5.14 7.97 -20.57
N LEU A 555 -4.41 6.91 -20.93
CA LEU A 555 -3.84 5.99 -19.94
C LEU A 555 -2.77 6.68 -19.11
N ARG A 556 -2.94 6.66 -17.78
CA ARG A 556 -2.04 7.23 -16.78
C ARG A 556 -1.28 6.15 -16.00
N TYR A 557 -1.95 5.03 -15.73
CA TYR A 557 -1.42 3.94 -14.92
C TYR A 557 -1.52 2.63 -15.68
N LEU A 558 -0.37 2.01 -15.96
CA LEU A 558 -0.27 0.69 -16.58
C LEU A 558 0.46 -0.27 -15.64
N TYR A 559 -0.29 -1.20 -15.06
CA TYR A 559 0.18 -2.17 -14.09
C TYR A 559 -0.08 -3.60 -14.58
N ILE A 560 0.95 -4.27 -15.05
CA ILE A 560 0.90 -5.65 -15.57
C ILE A 560 1.96 -6.56 -14.94
N SER A 561 2.44 -6.18 -13.75
CA SER A 561 3.50 -6.88 -13.02
C SER A 561 3.08 -8.28 -12.58
N GLU A 562 4.05 -9.13 -12.21
CA GLU A 562 3.80 -10.44 -11.59
C GLU A 562 2.83 -11.31 -12.39
N ASN A 563 3.21 -11.59 -13.63
CA ASN A 563 2.48 -12.46 -14.55
C ASN A 563 3.48 -13.37 -15.29
N SER A 564 2.97 -14.18 -16.23
CA SER A 564 3.78 -15.01 -17.13
C SER A 564 3.82 -14.43 -18.56
N LEU A 565 3.75 -13.10 -18.71
CA LEU A 565 3.78 -12.45 -20.02
C LEU A 565 5.14 -12.64 -20.70
N GLU A 566 5.12 -12.81 -22.01
CA GLU A 566 6.28 -13.09 -22.83
C GLU A 566 6.32 -12.23 -24.11
N GLY A 567 7.39 -12.37 -24.88
CA GLY A 567 7.59 -11.62 -26.12
C GLY A 567 8.36 -10.32 -25.92
N VAL A 568 8.20 -9.38 -26.85
CA VAL A 568 9.05 -8.19 -26.95
C VAL A 568 8.21 -6.92 -26.85
N ILE A 569 8.52 -6.08 -25.87
CA ILE A 569 8.02 -4.72 -25.75
C ILE A 569 8.88 -3.80 -26.61
N ILE A 570 8.24 -3.24 -27.65
CA ILE A 570 8.78 -2.22 -28.55
C ILE A 570 8.06 -0.88 -28.40
N GLU A 571 8.62 0.17 -29.00
CA GLU A 571 8.13 1.56 -28.96
C GLU A 571 6.65 1.71 -29.37
N ALA A 572 6.16 0.85 -30.26
CA ALA A 572 4.77 0.87 -30.73
C ALA A 572 3.74 0.65 -29.60
N HIS A 573 4.10 -0.07 -28.53
CA HIS A 573 3.23 -0.26 -27.35
C HIS A 573 2.97 1.05 -26.59
N PHE A 574 3.77 2.08 -26.85
CA PHE A 574 3.80 3.33 -26.12
C PHE A 574 3.48 4.55 -26.98
N ALA A 575 3.26 4.35 -28.29
CA ALA A 575 3.31 5.40 -29.31
C ALA A 575 2.37 6.60 -29.05
N LYS A 576 1.17 6.38 -28.49
CA LYS A 576 0.21 7.46 -28.19
C LYS A 576 -0.05 7.69 -26.70
N LEU A 577 0.76 7.11 -25.81
CA LEU A 577 0.51 7.16 -24.36
C LEU A 577 1.03 8.44 -23.70
N SER A 578 0.71 9.62 -24.23
CA SER A 578 1.28 10.89 -23.75
C SER A 578 0.97 11.24 -22.30
N MET A 579 -0.10 10.67 -21.73
CA MET A 579 -0.53 10.90 -20.34
C MET A 579 0.05 9.90 -19.33
N LEU A 580 0.88 8.94 -19.77
CA LEU A 580 1.39 7.87 -18.90
C LEU A 580 2.28 8.42 -17.79
N LYS A 581 1.96 8.08 -16.53
CA LYS A 581 2.69 8.49 -15.32
C LYS A 581 3.33 7.31 -14.60
N HIS A 582 2.68 6.15 -14.61
CA HIS A 582 3.21 4.95 -13.97
C HIS A 582 3.22 3.77 -14.94
N LEU A 583 4.37 3.13 -15.03
CA LEU A 583 4.58 1.93 -15.84
C LEU A 583 5.23 0.86 -14.97
N PHE A 584 4.48 -0.16 -14.56
CA PHE A 584 5.03 -1.31 -13.84
C PHE A 584 4.70 -2.59 -14.58
N ILE A 585 5.76 -3.25 -15.06
CA ILE A 585 5.73 -4.49 -15.84
C ILE A 585 6.62 -5.57 -15.21
N THR A 586 7.00 -5.36 -13.94
CA THR A 586 7.96 -6.13 -13.14
C THR A 586 7.58 -7.62 -13.05
N SER A 587 8.58 -8.49 -12.84
CA SER A 587 8.36 -9.92 -12.58
C SER A 587 7.63 -10.65 -13.72
N ASN A 588 7.94 -10.29 -14.96
CA ASN A 588 7.58 -11.03 -16.18
C ASN A 588 8.87 -11.55 -16.85
N SER A 589 9.43 -12.64 -16.32
CA SER A 589 10.81 -13.09 -16.63
C SER A 589 11.06 -13.46 -18.10
N LYS A 590 10.01 -13.74 -18.88
CA LYS A 590 10.08 -14.02 -20.33
C LYS A 590 9.87 -12.78 -21.20
N LEU A 591 9.49 -11.66 -20.62
CA LEU A 591 9.26 -10.41 -21.32
C LEU A 591 10.60 -9.72 -21.58
N THR A 592 10.79 -9.27 -22.83
CA THR A 592 11.99 -8.55 -23.25
C THR A 592 11.64 -7.11 -23.59
N PHE A 593 12.31 -6.15 -22.97
CA PHE A 593 12.18 -4.73 -23.29
C PHE A 593 13.26 -4.33 -24.30
N ASN A 594 12.83 -3.99 -25.52
CA ASN A 594 13.72 -3.69 -26.65
C ASN A 594 13.24 -2.44 -27.41
N VAL A 595 13.86 -1.31 -27.10
CA VAL A 595 13.58 -0.01 -27.72
C VAL A 595 14.88 0.59 -28.26
N SER A 596 14.79 1.47 -29.26
CA SER A 596 15.95 2.18 -29.79
C SER A 596 16.62 3.04 -28.70
N ARG A 597 17.93 3.23 -28.82
CA ARG A 597 18.70 4.14 -27.94
C ARG A 597 18.30 5.61 -28.15
N GLU A 598 17.83 5.94 -29.34
CA GLU A 598 17.36 7.28 -29.72
C GLU A 598 15.89 7.52 -29.39
N TRP A 599 15.21 6.51 -28.82
CA TRP A 599 13.79 6.59 -28.53
C TRP A 599 13.49 7.65 -27.46
N LYS A 600 12.57 8.56 -27.81
CA LYS A 600 12.04 9.58 -26.91
C LYS A 600 10.57 9.24 -26.65
N PRO A 601 10.22 8.65 -25.50
CA PRO A 601 8.83 8.34 -25.18
C PRO A 601 7.98 9.62 -25.13
N PRO A 602 6.69 9.56 -25.50
CA PRO A 602 5.80 10.72 -25.55
C PRO A 602 5.30 11.18 -24.17
N PHE A 603 5.86 10.66 -23.08
CA PHE A 603 5.35 10.82 -21.71
C PHE A 603 6.45 11.17 -20.69
N GLN A 604 6.02 11.53 -19.48
CA GLN A 604 6.86 11.81 -18.33
C GLN A 604 6.41 10.97 -17.14
N LEU A 605 7.14 9.89 -16.87
CA LEU A 605 6.88 8.99 -15.76
C LEU A 605 7.23 9.62 -14.41
N ILE A 606 6.40 9.29 -13.43
CA ILE A 606 6.65 9.48 -11.99
C ILE A 606 7.22 8.18 -11.42
N GLY A 607 6.67 7.02 -11.82
CA GLY A 607 7.14 5.70 -11.40
C GLY A 607 7.37 4.74 -12.56
N ALA A 608 8.52 4.07 -12.57
CA ALA A 608 8.86 3.05 -13.56
C ALA A 608 9.37 1.78 -12.87
N GLY A 609 8.73 0.65 -13.12
CA GLY A 609 9.12 -0.67 -12.64
C GLY A 609 9.30 -1.66 -13.78
N LEU A 610 10.55 -2.06 -14.00
CA LEU A 610 10.96 -3.06 -14.99
C LEU A 610 11.87 -4.11 -14.33
N SER A 611 11.67 -4.40 -13.04
CA SER A 611 12.48 -5.40 -12.36
C SER A 611 12.15 -6.82 -12.86
N SER A 612 13.10 -7.74 -12.83
CA SER A 612 12.89 -9.15 -13.20
C SER A 612 12.30 -9.36 -14.61
N ILE A 613 12.63 -8.48 -15.56
CA ILE A 613 12.41 -8.66 -17.01
C ILE A 613 13.75 -8.58 -17.75
N LYS A 614 13.81 -8.98 -19.01
CA LYS A 614 15.03 -8.85 -19.80
C LYS A 614 15.11 -7.49 -20.51
N ILE A 615 15.99 -6.59 -20.06
CA ILE A 615 16.31 -5.37 -20.81
C ILE A 615 17.50 -5.64 -21.74
N ILE A 616 17.37 -5.35 -23.03
CA ILE A 616 18.45 -5.61 -23.99
C ILE A 616 19.58 -4.57 -23.83
N ASN A 617 20.77 -5.09 -23.47
CA ASN A 617 22.09 -4.46 -23.49
C ASN A 617 22.15 -2.97 -23.08
N VAL A 618 22.82 -2.72 -21.95
CA VAL A 618 23.16 -1.39 -21.38
C VAL A 618 22.02 -0.75 -20.59
N PHE A 619 22.36 0.26 -19.79
CA PHE A 619 21.42 1.09 -19.05
C PHE A 619 20.44 1.83 -20.00
N PRO A 620 19.12 1.83 -19.72
CA PRO A 620 18.11 2.39 -20.64
C PRO A 620 18.29 3.89 -20.88
N GLN A 621 18.58 4.28 -22.14
CA GLN A 621 18.88 5.68 -22.49
C GLN A 621 17.64 6.59 -22.45
N TRP A 622 16.47 6.05 -22.78
CA TRP A 622 15.22 6.82 -22.79
C TRP A 622 14.87 7.43 -21.42
N LEU A 623 15.40 6.85 -20.32
CA LEU A 623 15.25 7.39 -18.97
C LEU A 623 15.81 8.81 -18.82
N GLN A 624 16.80 9.18 -19.65
CA GLN A 624 17.37 10.53 -19.67
C GLN A 624 16.29 11.62 -19.92
N THR A 625 15.20 11.27 -20.61
CA THR A 625 14.12 12.21 -20.91
C THR A 625 13.11 12.35 -19.76
N GLN A 626 13.16 11.50 -18.74
CA GLN A 626 12.15 11.39 -17.67
C GLN A 626 12.47 12.33 -16.50
N LYS A 627 12.08 13.60 -16.61
CA LYS A 627 12.41 14.64 -15.62
C LYS A 627 11.50 14.64 -14.38
N LYS A 628 10.36 13.95 -14.43
CA LYS A 628 9.39 13.85 -13.32
C LYS A 628 9.56 12.56 -12.48
N LEU A 629 10.61 11.77 -12.74
CA LEU A 629 10.79 10.43 -12.18
C LEU A 629 11.15 10.48 -10.69
N LYS A 630 10.30 9.87 -9.85
CA LYS A 630 10.50 9.73 -8.39
C LYS A 630 10.77 8.29 -7.96
N SER A 631 10.29 7.29 -8.71
CA SER A 631 10.54 5.87 -8.43
C SER A 631 11.05 5.15 -9.68
N LEU A 632 12.19 4.47 -9.56
CA LEU A 632 12.78 3.64 -10.60
C LEU A 632 13.22 2.29 -10.03
N ARG A 633 12.60 1.21 -10.52
CA ARG A 633 12.93 -0.18 -10.16
C ARG A 633 13.40 -0.94 -11.39
N LEU A 634 14.67 -1.30 -11.42
CA LEU A 634 15.34 -2.03 -12.49
C LEU A 634 16.12 -3.23 -11.95
N SER A 635 15.73 -3.76 -10.79
CA SER A 635 16.40 -4.90 -10.17
C SER A 635 16.28 -6.16 -11.01
N ASN A 636 17.33 -7.00 -11.04
CA ASN A 636 17.32 -8.26 -11.78
C ASN A 636 16.91 -8.12 -13.27
N ALA A 637 17.34 -7.03 -13.92
CA ALA A 637 16.93 -6.68 -15.28
C ALA A 637 17.98 -7.03 -16.36
N SER A 638 19.03 -7.78 -15.97
CA SER A 638 20.18 -8.14 -16.82
C SER A 638 20.97 -6.94 -17.37
N ILE A 639 20.95 -5.79 -16.68
CA ILE A 639 21.64 -4.58 -17.09
C ILE A 639 23.15 -4.74 -16.85
N THR A 640 23.96 -4.27 -17.81
CA THR A 640 25.43 -4.40 -17.80
C THR A 640 26.11 -3.06 -18.04
N GLY A 641 27.36 -2.92 -17.58
CA GLY A 641 28.21 -1.75 -17.87
C GLY A 641 28.11 -0.65 -16.82
N PRO A 642 28.76 0.51 -17.01
CA PRO A 642 28.76 1.57 -16.02
C PRO A 642 27.49 2.41 -16.01
N LEU A 643 27.24 3.08 -14.87
CA LEU A 643 26.18 4.09 -14.79
C LEU A 643 26.47 5.23 -15.78
N PRO A 644 25.50 5.63 -16.62
CA PRO A 644 25.69 6.71 -17.59
C PRO A 644 25.99 8.06 -16.93
N THR A 645 26.85 8.88 -17.55
CA THR A 645 27.24 10.19 -17.00
C THR A 645 26.09 11.20 -16.92
N TRP A 646 25.07 11.07 -17.77
CA TRP A 646 23.88 11.92 -17.72
C TRP A 646 23.01 11.65 -16.49
N LEU A 647 23.10 10.46 -15.86
CA LEU A 647 22.30 10.09 -14.69
C LEU A 647 22.57 11.04 -13.51
N ARG A 648 23.82 11.51 -13.39
CA ARG A 648 24.23 12.50 -12.38
C ARG A 648 23.46 13.81 -12.46
N LYS A 649 23.01 14.19 -13.66
CA LYS A 649 22.29 15.45 -13.93
C LYS A 649 20.77 15.32 -13.81
N MET A 650 20.26 14.10 -13.57
CA MET A 650 18.84 13.91 -13.34
C MET A 650 18.44 14.43 -11.96
N PRO A 651 17.17 14.86 -11.79
CA PRO A 651 16.60 15.06 -10.47
C PRO A 651 16.79 13.82 -9.60
N VAL A 652 16.94 14.04 -8.30
CA VAL A 652 17.06 12.97 -7.32
C VAL A 652 15.84 12.06 -7.40
N VAL A 653 16.10 10.76 -7.60
CA VAL A 653 15.06 9.72 -7.58
C VAL A 653 14.91 9.24 -6.14
N ASP A 654 13.69 9.30 -5.62
CA ASP A 654 13.38 8.97 -4.22
C ASP A 654 13.58 7.49 -3.94
N PHE A 655 13.04 6.62 -4.81
CA PHE A 655 13.20 5.18 -4.73
C PHE A 655 14.00 4.71 -5.96
N LEU A 656 15.27 4.39 -5.79
CA LEU A 656 16.14 3.88 -6.85
C LEU A 656 16.63 2.47 -6.51
N ASP A 657 16.14 1.49 -7.25
CA ASP A 657 16.55 0.09 -7.14
C ASP A 657 17.19 -0.39 -8.44
N LEU A 658 18.51 -0.61 -8.40
CA LEU A 658 19.32 -1.16 -9.48
C LEU A 658 19.97 -2.50 -9.09
N SER A 659 19.50 -3.14 -8.02
CA SER A 659 20.09 -4.34 -7.44
C SER A 659 20.06 -5.56 -8.38
N HIS A 660 20.84 -6.59 -8.07
CA HIS A 660 20.86 -7.86 -8.82
C HIS A 660 21.12 -7.71 -10.33
N ASN A 661 22.05 -6.83 -10.71
CA ASN A 661 22.44 -6.61 -12.10
C ASN A 661 23.95 -6.90 -12.29
N LYS A 662 24.50 -6.49 -13.43
CA LYS A 662 25.94 -6.55 -13.73
C LYS A 662 26.49 -5.15 -14.01
N LEU A 663 25.99 -4.15 -13.29
CA LEU A 663 26.48 -2.78 -13.39
C LEU A 663 27.88 -2.69 -12.79
N SER A 664 28.76 -1.86 -13.37
CA SER A 664 30.18 -1.79 -13.02
C SER A 664 30.69 -0.34 -12.94
N GLY A 665 31.95 -0.14 -12.59
CA GLY A 665 32.54 1.20 -12.49
C GLY A 665 32.14 1.92 -11.19
N PRO A 666 32.48 3.22 -11.08
CA PRO A 666 32.27 3.98 -9.85
C PRO A 666 30.83 4.48 -9.68
N LEU A 667 30.45 4.72 -8.43
CA LEU A 667 29.14 5.28 -8.05
C LEU A 667 29.00 6.81 -8.30
N THR A 668 30.01 7.45 -8.90
CA THR A 668 30.08 8.92 -9.08
C THR A 668 28.98 9.50 -9.97
N ASN A 669 28.30 8.66 -10.75
CA ASN A 669 27.25 9.08 -11.67
C ASN A 669 25.82 8.97 -11.09
N LEU A 670 25.68 8.62 -9.81
CA LEU A 670 24.38 8.66 -9.14
C LEU A 670 23.86 10.11 -9.03
N PRO A 671 22.54 10.33 -9.11
CA PRO A 671 21.94 11.65 -8.95
C PRO A 671 22.09 12.13 -7.51
N SER A 672 22.70 13.30 -7.33
CA SER A 672 23.05 13.85 -6.00
C SER A 672 22.67 15.32 -5.80
N GLU A 673 22.04 15.97 -6.78
CA GLU A 673 21.64 17.38 -6.73
C GLU A 673 20.14 17.51 -7.07
N GLY A 674 19.33 18.03 -6.14
CA GLY A 674 17.90 18.25 -6.34
C GLY A 674 17.21 18.73 -5.06
N SER A 675 16.17 19.56 -5.21
CA SER A 675 15.33 19.98 -4.08
C SER A 675 14.52 18.79 -3.56
N VAL A 676 14.70 18.49 -2.27
CA VAL A 676 13.93 17.46 -1.57
C VAL A 676 12.47 17.93 -1.48
N ASP A 677 11.59 17.28 -2.23
CA ASP A 677 10.15 17.47 -2.06
C ASP A 677 9.74 16.69 -0.79
N VAL A 678 9.45 17.43 0.28
CA VAL A 678 9.14 16.89 1.62
C VAL A 678 7.72 16.29 1.69
N SER A 679 6.95 16.35 0.59
CA SER A 679 5.52 16.04 0.57
C SER A 679 5.12 14.64 0.11
N ASP A 680 6.07 13.78 -0.32
CA ASP A 680 5.72 12.42 -0.78
C ASP A 680 5.96 11.36 0.30
N SER A 681 4.95 10.51 0.50
CA SER A 681 4.92 9.36 1.42
C SER A 681 5.84 8.19 1.04
N VAL A 682 6.72 8.37 0.05
CA VAL A 682 7.60 7.31 -0.47
C VAL A 682 8.95 7.35 0.25
N ALA A 683 9.29 6.25 0.92
CA ALA A 683 10.58 6.05 1.59
C ALA A 683 11.77 6.31 0.65
N LYS A 684 12.72 7.14 1.09
CA LYS A 684 13.91 7.51 0.30
C LYS A 684 14.93 6.36 0.33
N THR A 685 15.05 5.65 -0.78
CA THR A 685 15.69 4.32 -0.86
C THR A 685 16.70 4.26 -1.99
N LEU A 686 17.88 3.71 -1.71
CA LEU A 686 18.91 3.40 -2.70
C LEU A 686 19.40 1.94 -2.53
N TYR A 687 19.00 1.08 -3.47
CA TYR A 687 19.39 -0.34 -3.52
C TYR A 687 20.28 -0.61 -4.72
N LEU A 688 21.53 -0.96 -4.45
CA LEU A 688 22.58 -1.23 -5.44
C LEU A 688 23.26 -2.59 -5.23
N GLN A 689 22.73 -3.42 -4.33
CA GLN A 689 23.33 -4.70 -3.98
C GLN A 689 23.39 -5.67 -5.15
N ASP A 690 24.31 -6.64 -5.09
CA ASP A 690 24.52 -7.64 -6.15
C ASP A 690 24.82 -7.02 -7.52
N ASN A 691 25.93 -6.29 -7.58
CA ASN A 691 26.46 -5.69 -8.80
C ASN A 691 28.00 -5.83 -8.84
N LEU A 692 28.65 -5.14 -9.76
CA LEU A 692 30.10 -5.11 -9.96
C LEU A 692 30.68 -3.70 -9.74
N PHE A 693 30.01 -2.85 -8.94
CA PHE A 693 30.50 -1.50 -8.64
C PHE A 693 31.83 -1.58 -7.89
N ASN A 694 32.76 -0.69 -8.24
CA ASN A 694 34.12 -0.68 -7.71
C ASN A 694 34.53 0.74 -7.28
N GLU A 695 35.81 0.89 -6.90
CA GLU A 695 36.35 2.13 -6.31
C GLU A 695 35.71 2.49 -4.96
N SER A 696 36.02 3.67 -4.44
CA SER A 696 35.51 4.16 -3.15
C SER A 696 34.10 4.70 -3.22
N ILE A 697 33.36 4.62 -2.10
CA ILE A 697 32.08 5.30 -1.93
C ILE A 697 32.29 6.82 -2.11
N PRO A 698 31.64 7.48 -3.09
CA PRO A 698 31.95 8.85 -3.44
C PRO A 698 31.32 9.84 -2.44
N ILE A 699 32.04 10.94 -2.16
CA ILE A 699 31.57 12.03 -1.29
C ILE A 699 30.27 12.67 -1.81
N SER A 700 29.98 12.59 -3.11
CA SER A 700 28.71 13.07 -3.68
C SER A 700 27.49 12.34 -3.11
N LEU A 701 27.63 11.07 -2.69
CA LEU A 701 26.53 10.33 -2.07
C LEU A 701 26.11 10.97 -0.74
N CYS A 702 27.05 11.58 0.00
CA CYS A 702 26.78 12.29 1.26
C CYS A 702 25.82 13.49 1.11
N ARG A 703 25.53 13.93 -0.12
CA ARG A 703 24.53 14.99 -0.37
C ARG A 703 23.09 14.50 -0.22
N ARG A 704 22.85 13.18 -0.26
CA ARG A 704 21.54 12.54 -0.06
C ARG A 704 21.20 12.41 1.43
N THR A 705 21.06 13.54 2.14
CA THR A 705 20.72 13.55 3.58
C THR A 705 19.29 13.11 3.89
N ASP A 706 18.48 12.94 2.84
CA ASP A 706 17.11 12.46 2.85
C ASP A 706 16.99 10.94 2.92
N LEU A 707 18.06 10.19 2.62
CA LEU A 707 18.02 8.72 2.54
C LEU A 707 17.64 8.06 3.88
N GLU A 708 16.76 7.08 3.76
CA GLU A 708 16.30 6.22 4.86
C GLU A 708 16.87 4.80 4.74
N TYR A 709 17.06 4.31 3.52
CA TYR A 709 17.58 2.96 3.25
C TYR A 709 18.71 3.01 2.23
N LEU A 710 19.87 2.47 2.60
CA LEU A 710 21.05 2.39 1.75
C LEU A 710 21.65 0.98 1.78
N ASP A 711 21.63 0.31 0.63
CA ASP A 711 22.25 -1.01 0.44
C ASP A 711 23.24 -0.97 -0.73
N LEU A 712 24.52 -1.19 -0.40
CA LEU A 712 25.65 -1.29 -1.33
C LEU A 712 26.30 -2.69 -1.29
N SER A 713 25.63 -3.66 -0.68
CA SER A 713 26.17 -4.99 -0.39
C SER A 713 26.56 -5.77 -1.65
N ARG A 714 27.44 -6.77 -1.53
CA ARG A 714 27.79 -7.70 -2.62
C ARG A 714 28.24 -6.95 -3.89
N ASN A 715 29.25 -6.10 -3.72
CA ASN A 715 29.90 -5.33 -4.77
C ASN A 715 31.44 -5.48 -4.66
N ARG A 716 32.21 -4.64 -5.35
CA ARG A 716 33.69 -4.61 -5.32
C ARG A 716 34.21 -3.26 -4.80
N LEU A 717 33.46 -2.60 -3.91
CA LEU A 717 33.81 -1.28 -3.38
C LEU A 717 35.04 -1.39 -2.48
N THR A 718 35.96 -0.42 -2.60
CA THR A 718 37.25 -0.38 -1.89
C THR A 718 37.39 0.88 -1.04
N GLY A 719 38.45 0.99 -0.24
CA GLY A 719 38.73 2.19 0.57
C GLY A 719 37.91 2.25 1.86
N SER A 720 37.85 3.40 2.52
CA SER A 720 37.17 3.57 3.80
C SER A 720 35.75 4.13 3.66
N ILE A 721 34.93 3.96 4.69
CA ILE A 721 33.62 4.61 4.79
C ILE A 721 33.82 6.14 4.90
N PRO A 722 33.22 6.97 4.03
CA PRO A 722 33.35 8.42 4.12
C PRO A 722 32.71 9.00 5.40
N GLU A 723 33.44 9.86 6.11
CA GLU A 723 32.96 10.50 7.35
C GLU A 723 31.66 11.30 7.16
N CYS A 724 31.47 11.87 5.97
CA CYS A 724 30.30 12.68 5.65
C CYS A 724 28.98 11.90 5.64
N LEU A 725 29.00 10.56 5.63
CA LEU A 725 27.78 9.75 5.77
C LEU A 725 27.10 9.99 7.11
N GLY A 726 27.83 10.47 8.14
CA GLY A 726 27.26 10.92 9.40
C GLY A 726 26.23 12.05 9.29
N ASN A 727 26.17 12.75 8.17
CA ASN A 727 25.16 13.78 7.91
C ASN A 727 23.77 13.19 7.57
N MET A 728 23.67 11.89 7.25
CA MET A 728 22.42 11.21 6.90
C MET A 728 21.62 10.80 8.15
N ARG A 729 20.96 11.76 8.80
CA ARG A 729 20.28 11.54 10.09
C ARG A 729 19.00 10.70 10.01
N LYS A 730 18.45 10.51 8.82
CA LYS A 730 17.21 9.74 8.57
C LYS A 730 17.45 8.26 8.26
N LEU A 731 18.72 7.82 8.24
CA LEU A 731 19.07 6.48 7.82
C LEU A 731 18.64 5.44 8.85
N HIS A 732 17.70 4.58 8.46
CA HIS A 732 17.26 3.41 9.23
C HIS A 732 18.13 2.19 8.95
N THR A 733 18.67 2.08 7.74
CA THR A 733 19.42 0.90 7.28
C THR A 733 20.69 1.28 6.52
N MET A 734 21.82 0.71 6.95
CA MET A 734 23.12 0.81 6.27
C MET A 734 23.70 -0.60 6.06
N GLN A 735 23.68 -1.07 4.82
CA GLN A 735 24.18 -2.40 4.45
C GLN A 735 25.31 -2.29 3.42
N PHE A 736 26.56 -2.55 3.85
CA PHE A 736 27.77 -2.52 3.01
C PHE A 736 28.48 -3.88 2.97
N SER A 737 27.76 -4.96 3.23
CA SER A 737 28.32 -6.30 3.35
C SER A 737 28.99 -6.81 2.07
N SER A 738 29.92 -7.76 2.20
CA SER A 738 30.58 -8.44 1.06
C SER A 738 31.14 -7.46 0.03
N ASN A 739 32.09 -6.64 0.47
CA ASN A 739 32.84 -5.70 -0.36
C ASN A 739 34.35 -5.82 -0.04
N GLN A 740 35.16 -4.86 -0.48
CA GLN A 740 36.60 -4.75 -0.18
C GLN A 740 36.89 -3.49 0.65
N LEU A 741 35.92 -3.02 1.44
CA LEU A 741 36.07 -1.83 2.27
C LEU A 741 37.06 -2.10 3.41
N SER A 742 37.81 -1.08 3.82
CA SER A 742 38.93 -1.20 4.75
C SER A 742 39.03 -0.01 5.70
N GLY A 743 39.93 -0.09 6.67
CA GLY A 743 40.13 0.96 7.68
C GLY A 743 39.28 0.72 8.93
N VAL A 744 39.01 1.78 9.69
CA VAL A 744 38.20 1.73 10.92
C VAL A 744 36.78 2.23 10.67
N ILE A 745 35.83 1.89 11.55
CA ILE A 745 34.49 2.49 11.54
C ILE A 745 34.62 3.95 12.00
N PRO A 746 34.27 4.95 11.17
CA PRO A 746 34.38 6.36 11.56
C PRO A 746 33.38 6.70 12.68
N SER A 747 33.79 7.48 13.69
CA SER A 747 32.88 7.91 14.76
C SER A 747 31.77 8.85 14.25
N SER A 748 32.01 9.56 13.15
CA SER A 748 31.07 10.49 12.54
C SER A 748 29.80 9.83 12.01
N ILE A 749 29.84 8.57 11.57
CA ILE A 749 28.65 7.84 11.10
C ILE A 749 27.76 7.34 12.26
N LEU A 750 28.13 7.64 13.50
CA LEU A 750 27.47 7.17 14.72
C LEU A 750 26.94 8.35 15.58
N PRO A 751 26.14 9.28 15.00
CA PRO A 751 25.66 10.44 15.74
C PRO A 751 24.66 10.05 16.83
N ARG A 752 24.60 10.85 17.90
CA ARG A 752 23.66 10.67 19.03
C ARG A 752 22.18 10.65 18.63
N SER A 753 21.82 11.30 17.52
CA SER A 753 20.45 11.37 17.01
C SER A 753 20.18 10.36 15.89
N SER A 754 20.91 9.24 15.85
CA SER A 754 20.78 8.24 14.80
C SER A 754 19.46 7.48 14.93
N THR A 755 18.82 7.21 13.78
CA THR A 755 17.62 6.38 13.65
C THR A 755 17.94 4.97 13.15
N LEU A 756 19.23 4.63 13.07
CA LEU A 756 19.72 3.39 12.49
C LEU A 756 19.28 2.17 13.30
N ARG A 757 18.56 1.27 12.63
CA ARG A 757 18.08 -0.02 13.14
C ARG A 757 18.91 -1.19 12.64
N TRP A 758 19.55 -1.03 11.48
CA TRP A 758 20.35 -2.07 10.85
C TRP A 758 21.71 -1.53 10.41
N LEU A 759 22.77 -2.10 10.97
CA LEU A 759 24.15 -1.89 10.54
C LEU A 759 24.78 -3.23 10.14
N ASN A 760 25.07 -3.38 8.84
CA ASN A 760 25.74 -4.56 8.32
C ASN A 760 27.00 -4.19 7.53
N LEU A 761 28.15 -4.58 8.06
CA LEU A 761 29.48 -4.36 7.49
C LEU A 761 30.24 -5.69 7.29
N ASN A 762 29.54 -6.83 7.34
CA ASN A 762 30.20 -8.13 7.33
C ASN A 762 30.94 -8.40 6.02
N ASP A 763 31.95 -9.27 6.05
CA ASP A 763 32.71 -9.70 4.85
C ASP A 763 33.40 -8.53 4.14
N ASN A 764 34.33 -7.89 4.85
CA ASN A 764 35.13 -6.75 4.41
C ASN A 764 36.56 -6.84 5.02
N HIS A 765 37.33 -5.75 4.93
CA HIS A 765 38.69 -5.62 5.47
C HIS A 765 38.78 -4.56 6.58
N PHE A 766 37.72 -4.36 7.36
CA PHE A 766 37.74 -3.42 8.49
C PHE A 766 38.66 -3.92 9.61
N THR A 767 39.33 -3.00 10.29
CA THR A 767 40.29 -3.30 11.37
C THR A 767 40.09 -2.36 12.56
N GLY A 768 40.90 -2.53 13.61
CA GLY A 768 40.84 -1.70 14.83
C GLY A 768 39.85 -2.23 15.86
N LYS A 769 39.56 -1.41 16.86
CA LYS A 769 38.58 -1.70 17.93
C LYS A 769 37.22 -1.13 17.57
N LEU A 770 36.15 -1.65 18.16
CA LEU A 770 34.81 -1.05 18.06
C LEU A 770 34.84 0.36 18.69
N PRO A 771 34.43 1.42 17.96
CA PRO A 771 34.42 2.78 18.49
C PRO A 771 33.34 2.92 19.58
N ARG A 772 33.61 3.74 20.59
CA ARG A 772 32.71 3.94 21.73
C ARG A 772 31.37 4.55 21.28
N GLU A 773 31.39 5.37 20.25
CA GLU A 773 30.23 6.07 19.71
C GLU A 773 29.14 5.13 19.18
N LEU A 774 29.42 3.83 18.97
CA LEU A 774 28.37 2.85 18.67
C LEU A 774 27.30 2.78 19.78
N GLU A 775 27.66 3.13 21.04
CA GLU A 775 26.74 3.19 22.17
C GLU A 775 25.58 4.20 21.98
N ASN A 776 25.71 5.10 20.99
CA ASN A 776 24.68 6.06 20.63
C ASN A 776 23.52 5.45 19.82
N LEU A 777 23.70 4.28 19.20
CA LEU A 777 22.72 3.66 18.29
C LEU A 777 21.61 2.89 19.04
N ARG A 778 20.83 3.57 19.87
CA ARG A 778 19.86 2.92 20.78
C ARG A 778 18.70 2.19 20.10
N GLU A 779 18.42 2.53 18.85
CA GLU A 779 17.39 1.89 18.02
C GLU A 779 17.91 0.67 17.25
N LEU A 780 19.18 0.30 17.41
CA LEU A 780 19.81 -0.78 16.65
C LEU A 780 19.22 -2.15 17.04
N SER A 781 18.70 -2.84 16.03
CA SER A 781 18.18 -4.20 16.16
C SER A 781 19.10 -5.23 15.53
N ILE A 782 19.84 -4.85 14.49
CA ILE A 782 20.72 -5.76 13.73
C ILE A 782 22.12 -5.14 13.65
N LEU A 783 23.09 -5.87 14.18
CA LEU A 783 24.51 -5.54 14.12
C LEU A 783 25.30 -6.75 13.61
N ASP A 784 25.73 -6.70 12.35
CA ASP A 784 26.59 -7.72 11.74
C ASP A 784 27.93 -7.10 11.30
N LEU A 785 29.00 -7.47 12.00
CA LEU A 785 30.38 -7.06 11.74
C LEU A 785 31.29 -8.27 11.44
N GLY A 786 30.70 -9.42 11.09
CA GLY A 786 31.44 -10.66 10.87
C GLY A 786 32.41 -10.61 9.69
N ASN A 787 33.31 -11.60 9.59
CA ASN A 787 34.33 -11.71 8.52
C ASN A 787 35.11 -10.39 8.31
N ASN A 788 35.78 -9.91 9.35
CA ASN A 788 36.60 -8.70 9.30
C ASN A 788 37.89 -8.91 10.13
N GLY A 789 38.68 -7.84 10.31
CA GLY A 789 39.88 -7.80 11.15
C GLY A 789 39.70 -6.99 12.44
N PHE A 790 38.47 -6.88 12.99
CA PHE A 790 38.23 -6.18 14.25
C PHE A 790 38.92 -6.90 15.42
N SER A 791 39.36 -6.14 16.42
CA SER A 791 40.18 -6.62 17.53
C SER A 791 39.84 -5.92 18.86
N GLY A 792 40.45 -6.37 19.95
CA GLY A 792 40.18 -5.88 21.30
C GLY A 792 39.04 -6.64 21.97
N ASN A 793 38.55 -6.13 23.09
CA ASN A 793 37.48 -6.79 23.85
C ASN A 793 36.11 -6.37 23.32
N ILE A 794 35.13 -7.27 23.42
CA ILE A 794 33.72 -6.93 23.23
C ILE A 794 33.31 -6.01 24.39
N PRO A 795 32.85 -4.76 24.15
CA PRO A 795 32.56 -3.83 25.24
C PRO A 795 31.24 -4.11 25.97
N GLU A 796 31.21 -3.87 27.29
CA GLU A 796 30.00 -4.01 28.12
C GLU A 796 28.85 -3.08 27.66
N TRP A 797 29.15 -1.91 27.09
CA TRP A 797 28.10 -0.97 26.66
C TRP A 797 27.17 -1.52 25.58
N ILE A 798 27.55 -2.60 24.86
CA ILE A 798 26.67 -3.25 23.87
C ILE A 798 25.39 -3.73 24.55
N GLY A 799 25.52 -4.46 25.65
CA GLY A 799 24.38 -4.92 26.43
C GLY A 799 23.72 -3.82 27.28
N GLU A 800 24.49 -2.83 27.73
CA GLU A 800 23.94 -1.75 28.56
C GLU A 800 23.12 -0.72 27.77
N LYS A 801 23.44 -0.48 26.49
CA LYS A 801 22.89 0.62 25.68
C LYS A 801 22.08 0.16 24.47
N LEU A 802 22.42 -0.97 23.85
CA LEU A 802 21.77 -1.43 22.62
C LEU A 802 20.65 -2.44 22.92
N THR A 803 19.74 -2.10 23.83
CA THR A 803 18.78 -3.05 24.42
C THR A 803 17.79 -3.66 23.42
N LYS A 804 17.62 -3.07 22.23
CA LYS A 804 16.74 -3.54 21.14
C LYS A 804 17.39 -4.55 20.18
N LEU A 805 18.64 -4.96 20.44
CA LEU A 805 19.34 -5.93 19.59
C LEU A 805 18.62 -7.28 19.54
N ALA A 806 18.27 -7.69 18.32
CA ALA A 806 17.73 -9.00 17.98
C ALA A 806 18.80 -9.90 17.31
N LEU A 807 19.72 -9.31 16.55
CA LEU A 807 20.81 -10.03 15.88
C LEU A 807 22.15 -9.36 16.18
N PHE A 808 23.07 -10.13 16.76
CA PHE A 808 24.41 -9.69 17.05
C PHE A 808 25.45 -10.69 16.54
N ARG A 809 26.26 -10.27 15.57
CA ARG A 809 27.25 -11.13 14.91
C ARG A 809 28.61 -10.47 14.79
N LEU A 810 29.61 -11.13 15.36
CA LEU A 810 31.04 -10.78 15.29
C LEU A 810 31.89 -11.92 14.72
N HIS A 811 31.26 -12.90 14.09
CA HIS A 811 31.89 -14.13 13.64
C HIS A 811 33.15 -13.87 12.80
N LYS A 812 34.20 -14.70 12.91
CA LYS A 812 35.45 -14.58 12.14
C LYS A 812 36.08 -13.18 12.22
N ASN A 813 36.50 -12.81 13.42
CA ASN A 813 37.27 -11.59 13.73
C ASN A 813 38.44 -11.94 14.67
N ASN A 814 39.09 -10.93 15.25
CA ASN A 814 40.21 -11.06 16.17
C ASN A 814 39.87 -10.54 17.59
N PHE A 815 38.61 -10.67 18.04
CA PHE A 815 38.19 -10.24 19.37
C PHE A 815 38.80 -11.10 20.48
N THR A 816 39.13 -10.47 21.61
CA THR A 816 39.76 -11.07 22.80
C THR A 816 38.94 -10.79 24.07
N GLY A 817 39.40 -11.25 25.23
CA GLY A 817 38.71 -11.02 26.50
C GLY A 817 37.49 -11.93 26.68
N SER A 818 36.68 -11.66 27.70
CA SER A 818 35.49 -12.45 28.00
C SER A 818 34.26 -12.01 27.24
N ILE A 819 33.27 -12.90 27.12
CA ILE A 819 31.92 -12.54 26.70
C ILE A 819 31.30 -11.65 27.78
N PRO A 820 30.89 -10.40 27.47
CA PRO A 820 30.35 -9.45 28.45
C PRO A 820 29.09 -9.97 29.13
N GLN A 821 28.97 -9.76 30.44
CA GLN A 821 27.77 -10.15 31.18
C GLN A 821 26.58 -9.25 30.82
N SER A 822 26.84 -8.00 30.42
CA SER A 822 25.79 -7.06 30.02
C SER A 822 24.94 -7.54 28.84
N LEU A 823 25.45 -8.43 27.97
CA LEU A 823 24.69 -8.97 26.82
C LEU A 823 23.37 -9.63 27.23
N CYS A 824 23.27 -10.07 28.48
CA CYS A 824 22.05 -10.62 29.05
C CYS A 824 20.90 -9.60 29.17
N ASN A 825 21.19 -8.31 29.06
CA ASN A 825 20.18 -7.24 29.03
C ASN A 825 19.47 -7.14 27.66
N ASN A 826 20.01 -7.76 26.60
CA ASN A 826 19.39 -7.77 25.27
C ASN A 826 18.31 -8.85 25.20
N SER A 827 17.19 -8.64 25.90
CA SER A 827 16.12 -9.65 26.02
C SER A 827 15.59 -10.17 24.69
N ASP A 828 15.64 -9.35 23.64
CA ASP A 828 15.09 -9.65 22.32
C ASP A 828 16.07 -10.39 21.40
N LEU A 829 17.28 -10.71 21.89
CA LEU A 829 18.30 -11.38 21.09
C LEU A 829 17.82 -12.77 20.64
N GLN A 830 17.93 -13.03 19.34
CA GLN A 830 17.55 -14.27 18.66
C GLN A 830 18.76 -14.97 18.05
N ILE A 831 19.74 -14.18 17.59
CA ILE A 831 20.96 -14.68 16.98
C ILE A 831 22.16 -14.07 17.68
N LEU A 832 22.99 -14.93 18.27
CA LEU A 832 24.28 -14.59 18.85
C LEU A 832 25.37 -15.43 18.17
N ASP A 833 26.19 -14.78 17.35
CA ASP A 833 27.27 -15.45 16.60
C ASP A 833 28.61 -14.77 16.89
N LEU A 834 29.38 -15.37 17.79
CA LEU A 834 30.72 -14.92 18.19
C LEU A 834 31.81 -15.91 17.74
N ALA A 835 31.47 -16.81 16.83
CA ALA A 835 32.34 -17.90 16.42
C ALA A 835 33.64 -17.42 15.78
N HIS A 836 34.69 -18.23 15.83
CA HIS A 836 36.00 -17.93 15.21
C HIS A 836 36.58 -16.59 15.67
N ASN A 837 36.80 -16.46 16.98
CA ASN A 837 37.49 -15.34 17.61
C ASN A 837 38.54 -15.86 18.61
N ASN A 838 39.13 -14.98 19.41
CA ASN A 838 40.09 -15.29 20.47
C ASN A 838 39.48 -15.05 21.87
N LEU A 839 38.17 -15.24 22.04
CA LEU A 839 37.46 -15.00 23.30
C LEU A 839 37.87 -16.03 24.36
N MET A 840 37.98 -15.58 25.60
CA MET A 840 38.46 -16.35 26.77
C MET A 840 37.43 -16.28 27.91
N GLY A 841 37.69 -16.98 29.01
CA GLY A 841 36.80 -16.97 30.18
C GLY A 841 35.55 -17.83 30.02
N PRO A 842 34.66 -17.85 31.03
CA PRO A 842 33.47 -18.68 31.03
C PRO A 842 32.33 -18.10 30.19
N ILE A 843 31.41 -18.98 29.78
CA ILE A 843 30.14 -18.57 29.17
C ILE A 843 29.25 -17.96 30.27
N PRO A 844 28.73 -16.74 30.13
CA PRO A 844 27.88 -16.12 31.16
C PRO A 844 26.58 -16.91 31.39
N HIS A 845 26.34 -17.32 32.63
CA HIS A 845 25.11 -18.06 33.03
C HIS A 845 23.82 -17.32 32.66
N CYS A 846 23.84 -15.99 32.68
CA CYS A 846 22.65 -15.19 32.39
C CYS A 846 22.18 -15.25 30.92
N LEU A 847 22.98 -15.79 29.99
CA LEU A 847 22.54 -15.99 28.60
C LEU A 847 21.32 -16.94 28.52
N GLY A 848 21.14 -17.81 29.52
CA GLY A 848 19.92 -18.62 29.67
C GLY A 848 18.65 -17.82 30.02
N LYS A 849 18.70 -16.48 30.07
CA LYS A 849 17.54 -15.62 30.34
C LYS A 849 17.07 -14.82 29.12
N LEU A 850 17.67 -15.03 27.95
CA LEU A 850 17.34 -14.30 26.73
C LEU A 850 15.95 -14.69 26.21
N ASN A 851 14.97 -13.81 26.41
CA ASN A 851 13.56 -14.06 26.11
C ASN A 851 13.30 -14.37 24.63
N GLY A 852 14.04 -13.74 23.71
CA GLY A 852 13.97 -14.01 22.27
C GLY A 852 14.31 -15.46 21.90
N MET A 853 15.25 -16.07 22.61
CA MET A 853 15.65 -17.49 22.45
C MET A 853 14.83 -18.47 23.29
N ILE A 854 13.98 -17.98 24.21
CA ILE A 854 13.06 -18.80 25.01
C ILE A 854 11.69 -18.90 24.34
N ASN A 855 11.08 -17.77 23.96
CA ASN A 855 9.71 -17.73 23.46
C ASN A 855 9.62 -17.75 21.93
N GLY A 856 10.71 -17.45 21.22
CA GLY A 856 10.70 -17.35 19.76
C GLY A 856 9.86 -16.18 19.27
N SER A 857 10.15 -14.96 19.75
CA SER A 857 9.50 -13.75 19.24
C SER A 857 9.83 -13.58 17.75
N SER A 858 8.83 -13.52 16.88
CA SER A 858 9.08 -13.10 15.50
C SER A 858 9.42 -11.61 15.50
N PHE A 859 10.50 -11.22 14.82
CA PHE A 859 10.81 -9.81 14.53
C PHE A 859 9.55 -9.14 13.94
N GLU A 860 8.85 -8.30 14.73
CA GLU A 860 7.63 -7.64 14.27
C GLU A 860 8.01 -6.59 13.20
N LYS A 861 7.50 -6.79 11.98
CA LYS A 861 7.67 -5.82 10.90
C LYS A 861 6.85 -4.59 11.22
N ASN A 862 7.47 -3.41 11.27
CA ASN A 862 6.68 -2.19 11.10
C ASN A 862 6.04 -2.22 9.69
N PRO A 863 4.74 -1.91 9.55
CA PRO A 863 4.04 -1.86 8.28
C PRO A 863 4.51 -0.64 7.45
N GLY A 864 5.71 -0.76 6.89
CA GLY A 864 6.45 0.26 6.15
C GLY A 864 7.87 -0.18 5.80
N ASP A 865 8.43 -1.16 6.54
CA ASP A 865 9.73 -1.74 6.24
C ASP A 865 9.64 -2.81 5.12
N LEU A 866 10.07 -2.44 3.91
CA LEU A 866 10.16 -3.30 2.73
C LEU A 866 11.37 -4.28 2.80
N TRP A 867 11.41 -5.13 3.83
CA TRP A 867 12.42 -6.20 4.00
C TRP A 867 12.15 -7.42 3.07
N SER A 868 12.05 -7.25 1.74
CA SER A 868 11.59 -8.34 0.85
C SER A 868 12.68 -9.25 0.29
N GLU A 869 13.96 -8.91 0.35
CA GLU A 869 15.05 -9.67 -0.31
C GLU A 869 16.35 -9.69 0.52
N GLU A 870 16.28 -10.18 1.75
CA GLU A 870 17.45 -10.18 2.65
C GLU A 870 18.01 -11.57 2.86
N ASN A 871 19.34 -11.66 2.94
CA ASN A 871 20.08 -12.90 3.08
C ASN A 871 20.92 -12.87 4.36
N LEU A 872 20.76 -13.87 5.21
CA LEU A 872 21.53 -14.06 6.44
C LEU A 872 22.27 -15.40 6.38
N ILE A 873 23.59 -15.38 6.49
CA ILE A 873 24.39 -16.61 6.53
C ILE A 873 24.50 -17.10 7.97
N GLN A 874 24.15 -18.35 8.29
CA GLN A 874 24.37 -18.97 9.61
C GLN A 874 25.02 -20.34 9.46
N VAL A 875 25.88 -20.73 10.41
CA VAL A 875 26.36 -22.11 10.48
C VAL A 875 25.32 -22.95 11.21
N MET A 876 24.75 -23.90 10.49
CA MET A 876 23.71 -24.80 10.97
C MET A 876 23.96 -26.19 10.40
N LYS A 877 23.86 -27.23 11.22
CA LYS A 877 24.08 -28.62 10.80
C LYS A 877 25.47 -28.87 10.21
N GLY A 878 26.49 -28.19 10.74
CA GLY A 878 27.88 -28.30 10.27
C GLY A 878 28.17 -27.66 8.91
N VAL A 879 27.22 -26.92 8.32
CA VAL A 879 27.39 -26.23 7.03
C VAL A 879 26.95 -24.76 7.12
N SER A 880 27.52 -23.91 6.28
CA SER A 880 27.09 -22.51 6.14
C SER A 880 25.82 -22.46 5.28
N LEU A 881 24.72 -22.01 5.86
CA LEU A 881 23.41 -21.88 5.21
C LEU A 881 23.05 -20.40 5.03
N GLU A 882 22.61 -20.04 3.83
CA GLU A 882 22.06 -18.72 3.53
C GLU A 882 20.53 -18.75 3.69
N TYR A 883 20.04 -18.02 4.68
CA TYR A 883 18.63 -17.86 4.98
C TYR A 883 18.11 -16.61 4.30
N THR A 884 17.11 -16.78 3.42
CA THR A 884 16.47 -15.66 2.72
C THR A 884 15.16 -15.28 3.40
N THR A 885 14.01 -15.67 2.85
CA THR A 885 12.66 -15.29 3.30
C THR A 885 12.28 -15.77 4.71
N ILE A 886 13.04 -16.71 5.28
CA ILE A 886 12.77 -17.36 6.57
C ILE A 886 13.73 -16.94 7.68
N PHE A 887 14.66 -16.01 7.45
CA PHE A 887 15.68 -15.67 8.47
C PHE A 887 15.07 -15.17 9.78
N LYS A 888 13.91 -14.49 9.74
CA LYS A 888 13.16 -14.02 10.92
C LYS A 888 12.67 -15.13 11.86
N TYR A 889 12.79 -16.39 11.45
CA TYR A 889 12.47 -17.57 12.26
C TYR A 889 13.73 -18.30 12.74
N VAL A 890 14.92 -17.81 12.38
CA VAL A 890 16.19 -18.45 12.73
C VAL A 890 16.61 -17.96 14.11
N ILE A 891 16.75 -18.90 15.03
CA ILE A 891 17.21 -18.64 16.40
C ILE A 891 18.45 -19.51 16.62
N ASN A 892 19.61 -18.87 16.81
CA ASN A 892 20.91 -19.55 16.80
C ASN A 892 21.88 -18.96 17.82
N MET A 893 22.68 -19.82 18.44
CA MET A 893 23.82 -19.43 19.26
C MET A 893 25.07 -20.18 18.80
N ASP A 894 26.02 -19.45 18.23
CA ASP A 894 27.32 -19.98 17.82
C ASP A 894 28.46 -19.27 18.56
N LEU A 895 29.12 -20.02 19.46
CA LEU A 895 30.27 -19.58 20.24
C LEU A 895 31.52 -20.41 19.89
N SER A 896 31.49 -21.14 18.79
CA SER A 896 32.52 -22.12 18.44
C SER A 896 33.85 -21.49 18.06
N SER A 897 34.91 -22.30 18.08
CA SER A 897 36.26 -21.90 17.65
C SER A 897 36.75 -20.65 18.39
N ASN A 898 36.74 -20.70 19.72
CA ASN A 898 37.24 -19.69 20.64
C ASN A 898 38.17 -20.36 21.68
N LYS A 899 38.51 -19.65 22.75
CA LYS A 899 39.31 -20.15 23.89
C LYS A 899 38.49 -20.13 25.19
N LEU A 900 37.18 -20.37 25.10
CA LEU A 900 36.26 -20.35 26.24
C LEU A 900 36.57 -21.52 27.19
N VAL A 901 36.48 -21.28 28.49
CA VAL A 901 36.84 -22.23 29.56
C VAL A 901 35.69 -22.40 30.56
N GLY A 902 35.78 -23.36 31.48
CA GLY A 902 34.76 -23.63 32.49
C GLY A 902 33.63 -24.52 31.98
N GLU A 903 32.63 -24.73 32.83
CA GLU A 903 31.51 -25.63 32.54
C GLU A 903 30.46 -24.99 31.61
N ILE A 904 29.68 -25.82 30.91
CA ILE A 904 28.51 -25.36 30.16
C ILE A 904 27.43 -24.94 31.17
N PRO A 905 26.98 -23.67 31.20
CA PRO A 905 25.96 -23.22 32.14
C PRO A 905 24.64 -23.99 31.98
N VAL A 906 24.11 -24.53 33.09
CA VAL A 906 22.83 -25.24 33.11
C VAL A 906 21.66 -24.33 32.69
N GLU A 907 21.80 -23.03 32.91
CA GLU A 907 20.82 -22.02 32.52
C GLU A 907 20.61 -21.97 30.99
N LEU A 908 21.62 -22.29 30.17
CA LEU A 908 21.43 -22.32 28.70
C LEU A 908 20.36 -23.34 28.26
N MET A 909 20.10 -24.35 29.09
CA MET A 909 19.13 -25.39 28.78
C MET A 909 17.67 -24.88 28.85
N SER A 910 17.44 -23.65 29.32
CA SER A 910 16.14 -22.99 29.32
C SER A 910 15.72 -22.43 27.95
N LEU A 911 16.67 -22.30 27.01
CA LEU A 911 16.46 -21.66 25.70
C LEU A 911 15.68 -22.60 24.76
N SER A 912 14.40 -22.76 25.05
CA SER A 912 13.53 -23.79 24.45
C SER A 912 13.20 -23.55 22.98
N ALA A 913 13.32 -22.31 22.48
CA ALA A 913 13.11 -21.95 21.07
C ALA A 913 14.40 -21.98 20.23
N LEU A 914 15.57 -22.23 20.83
CA LEU A 914 16.84 -22.27 20.12
C LEU A 914 16.90 -23.42 19.10
N LEU A 915 17.21 -23.12 17.84
CA LEU A 915 17.29 -24.12 16.76
C LEU A 915 18.69 -24.71 16.62
N GLY A 916 19.72 -23.89 16.85
CA GLY A 916 21.13 -24.27 16.75
C GLY A 916 21.93 -23.84 17.97
N LEU A 917 22.74 -24.77 18.49
CA LEU A 917 23.74 -24.49 19.52
C LEU A 917 25.08 -25.09 19.09
N ASN A 918 26.07 -24.22 18.90
CA ASN A 918 27.42 -24.62 18.53
C ASN A 918 28.44 -24.06 19.52
N LEU A 919 29.02 -24.96 20.33
CA LEU A 919 30.06 -24.66 21.32
C LEU A 919 31.39 -25.33 20.97
N SER A 920 31.51 -25.85 19.75
CA SER A 920 32.64 -26.68 19.33
C SER A 920 33.98 -25.94 19.36
N ASN A 921 35.08 -26.68 19.44
CA ASN A 921 36.45 -26.14 19.39
C ASN A 921 36.70 -25.04 20.42
N ASN A 922 36.52 -25.38 21.70
CA ASN A 922 36.78 -24.52 22.86
C ASN A 922 37.56 -25.32 23.93
N HIS A 923 37.68 -24.79 25.14
CA HIS A 923 38.30 -25.44 26.31
C HIS A 923 37.28 -25.68 27.43
N LEU A 924 36.02 -25.92 27.08
CA LEU A 924 34.96 -26.17 28.06
C LEU A 924 35.17 -27.52 28.75
N ASN A 925 34.91 -27.58 30.05
CA ASN A 925 35.08 -28.76 30.89
C ASN A 925 33.78 -29.11 31.65
N GLY A 926 33.85 -30.04 32.61
CA GLY A 926 32.66 -30.55 33.30
C GLY A 926 31.81 -31.46 32.42
N GLY A 927 30.57 -31.71 32.84
CA GLY A 927 29.62 -32.57 32.12
C GLY A 927 28.65 -31.80 31.23
N ILE A 928 27.99 -32.52 30.32
CA ILE A 928 26.81 -31.98 29.60
C ILE A 928 25.67 -31.89 30.62
N PRO A 929 24.99 -30.74 30.78
CA PRO A 929 23.91 -30.61 31.76
C PRO A 929 22.75 -31.59 31.54
N ASP A 930 22.26 -32.21 32.62
CA ASP A 930 21.16 -33.19 32.57
C ASP A 930 19.85 -32.61 32.04
N SER A 931 19.68 -31.30 32.06
CA SER A 931 18.49 -30.60 31.54
C SER A 931 18.53 -30.31 30.04
N ILE A 932 19.53 -30.78 29.29
CA ILE A 932 19.65 -30.56 27.82
C ILE A 932 18.38 -30.92 27.03
N GLY A 933 17.61 -31.92 27.50
CA GLY A 933 16.32 -32.29 26.92
C GLY A 933 15.23 -31.20 26.96
N ASN A 934 15.41 -30.12 27.73
CA ASN A 934 14.49 -28.99 27.78
C ASN A 934 14.54 -28.09 26.53
N MET A 935 15.61 -28.18 25.73
CA MET A 935 15.81 -27.40 24.51
C MET A 935 15.00 -27.97 23.34
N LYS A 936 13.68 -27.99 23.48
CA LYS A 936 12.78 -28.79 22.63
C LYS A 936 12.83 -28.44 21.14
N ALA A 937 13.17 -27.21 20.75
CA ALA A 937 13.26 -26.80 19.34
C ALA A 937 14.62 -27.13 18.67
N LEU A 938 15.58 -27.66 19.42
CA LEU A 938 16.96 -27.83 18.94
C LEU A 938 17.03 -28.83 17.78
N ASN A 939 17.65 -28.38 16.69
CA ASN A 939 17.81 -29.11 15.45
C ASN A 939 19.29 -29.43 15.17
N SER A 940 20.19 -28.55 15.58
CA SER A 940 21.63 -28.68 15.38
C SER A 940 22.37 -28.49 16.71
N LEU A 941 23.12 -29.50 17.14
CA LEU A 941 23.95 -29.44 18.35
C LEU A 941 25.39 -29.87 18.05
N ASP A 942 26.35 -28.99 18.30
CA ASP A 942 27.78 -29.30 18.19
C ASP A 942 28.53 -28.91 19.45
N LEU A 943 29.05 -29.92 20.17
CA LEU A 943 29.86 -29.76 21.37
C LEU A 943 31.30 -30.28 21.19
N SER A 944 31.67 -30.64 19.95
CA SER A 944 32.93 -31.32 19.65
C SER A 944 34.17 -30.50 19.96
N GLY A 945 35.32 -31.16 20.15
CA GLY A 945 36.60 -30.45 20.30
C GLY A 945 36.70 -29.62 21.58
N ASN A 946 36.12 -30.13 22.67
CA ASN A 946 36.19 -29.55 24.02
C ASN A 946 36.91 -30.51 25.00
N GLN A 947 36.93 -30.14 26.28
CA GLN A 947 37.47 -30.94 27.39
C GLN A 947 36.34 -31.48 28.29
N LEU A 948 35.16 -31.72 27.71
CA LEU A 948 34.00 -32.26 28.43
C LEU A 948 34.32 -33.66 28.97
N THR A 949 33.69 -34.02 30.09
CA THR A 949 33.89 -35.27 30.82
C THR A 949 32.55 -35.84 31.27
N GLY A 950 32.52 -37.11 31.65
CA GLY A 950 31.30 -37.76 32.16
C GLY A 950 30.37 -38.30 31.06
N PRO A 951 29.18 -38.80 31.45
CA PRO A 951 28.24 -39.45 30.55
C PRO A 951 27.45 -38.47 29.70
N ILE A 952 26.96 -38.95 28.55
CA ILE A 952 25.93 -38.24 27.77
C ILE A 952 24.59 -38.38 28.52
N PRO A 953 23.90 -37.29 28.91
CA PRO A 953 22.66 -37.36 29.68
C PRO A 953 21.52 -38.06 28.92
N PRO A 954 20.72 -38.92 29.57
CA PRO A 954 19.57 -39.57 28.93
C PRO A 954 18.52 -38.61 28.36
N SER A 955 18.40 -37.42 28.95
CA SER A 955 17.46 -36.38 28.52
C SER A 955 17.70 -35.87 27.10
N ILE A 956 18.91 -36.05 26.53
CA ILE A 956 19.19 -35.72 25.13
C ILE A 956 18.28 -36.50 24.17
N GLY A 957 17.73 -37.65 24.60
CA GLY A 957 16.73 -38.41 23.86
C GLY A 957 15.38 -37.72 23.70
N ALA A 958 15.11 -36.64 24.45
CA ALA A 958 13.89 -35.83 24.33
C ALA A 958 13.93 -34.80 23.19
N LEU A 959 15.10 -34.59 22.56
CA LEU A 959 15.31 -33.64 21.47
C LEU A 959 14.77 -34.20 20.13
N ASN A 960 13.46 -34.12 19.94
CA ASN A 960 12.78 -34.78 18.82
C ASN A 960 13.07 -34.16 17.43
N PHE A 961 13.53 -32.90 17.37
CA PHE A 961 13.84 -32.21 16.10
C PHE A 961 15.32 -32.28 15.71
N LEU A 962 16.16 -32.91 16.53
CA LEU A 962 17.61 -32.96 16.35
C LEU A 962 17.98 -33.72 15.06
N SER A 963 18.53 -33.03 14.06
CA SER A 963 18.98 -33.65 12.81
C SER A 963 20.49 -33.64 12.61
N TYR A 964 21.21 -32.85 13.42
CA TYR A 964 22.67 -32.83 13.43
C TYR A 964 23.16 -32.85 14.88
N LEU A 965 24.10 -33.76 15.16
CA LEU A 965 24.73 -33.94 16.46
C LEU A 965 26.22 -34.21 16.25
N ASN A 966 27.07 -33.54 17.01
CA ASN A 966 28.49 -33.85 17.08
C ASN A 966 28.99 -33.73 18.52
N LEU A 967 29.41 -34.85 19.08
CA LEU A 967 29.86 -35.03 20.47
C LEU A 967 31.27 -35.65 20.51
N SER A 968 32.07 -35.41 19.48
CA SER A 968 33.40 -35.99 19.39
C SER A 968 34.36 -35.44 20.45
N HIS A 969 35.17 -36.36 21.01
CA HIS A 969 36.21 -36.16 22.04
C HIS A 969 35.80 -36.05 23.53
N ASN A 970 36.45 -36.86 24.38
CA ASN A 970 36.53 -36.86 25.87
C ASN A 970 35.29 -37.22 26.73
N LEU A 971 34.18 -37.66 26.16
CA LEU A 971 33.02 -38.22 26.88
C LEU A 971 33.17 -39.72 27.19
N SER A 972 32.43 -40.21 28.18
CA SER A 972 32.49 -41.61 28.66
C SER A 972 31.09 -42.22 28.88
N GLY A 973 31.02 -43.53 29.14
CA GLY A 973 29.76 -44.19 29.53
C GLY A 973 28.91 -44.67 28.36
N ARG A 974 27.62 -44.93 28.63
CA ARG A 974 26.70 -45.53 27.65
C ARG A 974 26.03 -44.44 26.80
N ILE A 975 26.00 -44.62 25.49
CA ILE A 975 25.21 -43.77 24.58
C ILE A 975 23.71 -43.96 24.88
N PRO A 976 22.97 -42.88 25.23
CA PRO A 976 21.55 -42.95 25.51
C PRO A 976 20.69 -43.36 24.32
N THR A 977 19.49 -43.86 24.63
CA THR A 977 18.48 -44.23 23.64
C THR A 977 17.36 -43.21 23.61
N GLY A 978 16.98 -42.72 22.43
CA GLY A 978 15.79 -41.88 22.20
C GLY A 978 15.42 -41.88 20.72
N ASN A 979 14.12 -41.77 20.42
CA ASN A 979 13.56 -42.00 19.07
C ASN A 979 14.35 -41.29 17.96
N GLN A 980 14.72 -40.03 18.18
CA GLN A 980 15.48 -39.24 17.21
C GLN A 980 16.97 -39.63 17.16
N LEU A 981 17.61 -39.92 18.29
CA LEU A 981 19.01 -40.36 18.35
C LEU A 981 19.25 -41.67 17.59
N GLN A 982 18.27 -42.57 17.55
CA GLN A 982 18.40 -43.82 16.78
C GLN A 982 18.28 -43.63 15.26
N THR A 983 18.03 -42.42 14.78
CA THR A 983 18.15 -42.09 13.36
C THR A 983 19.56 -41.60 13.00
N LEU A 984 20.33 -41.14 13.99
CA LEU A 984 21.70 -40.61 13.84
C LEU A 984 22.72 -41.75 13.97
N MET A 985 22.84 -42.55 12.90
CA MET A 985 23.67 -43.77 12.90
C MET A 985 25.13 -43.55 12.50
N ASP A 986 25.57 -42.31 12.24
CA ASP A 986 26.96 -42.03 11.86
C ASP A 986 27.90 -42.15 13.07
N PRO A 987 28.87 -43.09 13.08
CA PRO A 987 29.83 -43.23 14.18
C PRO A 987 30.75 -42.01 14.35
N SER A 988 30.91 -41.17 13.31
CA SER A 988 31.76 -39.98 13.35
C SER A 988 31.32 -38.98 14.44
N ILE A 989 30.02 -38.96 14.77
CA ILE A 989 29.41 -38.15 15.83
C ILE A 989 30.12 -38.34 17.18
N PHE A 990 30.62 -39.54 17.46
CA PHE A 990 31.19 -39.93 18.74
C PHE A 990 32.70 -40.22 18.65
N VAL A 991 33.35 -39.87 17.54
CA VAL A 991 34.77 -40.18 17.33
C VAL A 991 35.66 -39.55 18.42
N GLY A 992 36.74 -40.24 18.79
CA GLY A 992 37.69 -39.73 19.79
C GLY A 992 37.27 -39.90 21.25
N ASN A 993 36.09 -40.47 21.53
CA ASN A 993 35.63 -40.84 22.87
C ASN A 993 36.03 -42.29 23.19
N ARG A 994 37.12 -42.51 23.94
CA ARG A 994 37.65 -43.86 24.18
C ARG A 994 36.74 -44.72 25.08
N ASP A 995 36.02 -44.08 25.99
CA ASP A 995 35.23 -44.74 27.04
C ASP A 995 33.72 -44.77 26.77
N LEU A 996 33.28 -44.32 25.59
CA LEU A 996 31.89 -44.48 25.13
C LEU A 996 31.62 -45.90 24.62
N CYS A 997 30.43 -46.43 24.89
CA CYS A 997 29.95 -47.71 24.36
C CYS A 997 28.44 -47.68 24.06
N GLY A 998 27.98 -48.55 23.14
CA GLY A 998 26.60 -48.59 22.65
C GLY A 998 26.46 -48.15 21.18
N ALA A 999 25.35 -48.50 20.53
CA ALA A 999 25.11 -48.14 19.12
C ALA A 999 25.09 -46.60 18.93
N PRO A 1000 25.69 -46.06 17.85
CA PRO A 1000 26.19 -46.74 16.65
C PRO A 1000 27.65 -47.23 16.72
N LEU A 1001 28.33 -47.11 17.87
CA LEU A 1001 29.72 -47.58 18.00
C LEU A 1001 29.79 -49.12 18.04
N PRO A 1002 30.85 -49.72 17.50
CA PRO A 1002 31.06 -51.18 17.56
C PRO A 1002 31.38 -51.70 18.96
N LYS A 1003 31.70 -50.82 19.91
CA LYS A 1003 32.04 -51.16 21.30
C LYS A 1003 30.76 -51.45 22.09
N ASN A 1004 30.53 -52.73 22.42
CA ASN A 1004 29.42 -53.18 23.26
C ASN A 1004 29.72 -52.94 24.74
N CYS A 1005 28.73 -52.45 25.49
CA CYS A 1005 28.81 -52.36 26.95
C CYS A 1005 28.50 -53.75 27.57
N SER A 1006 29.44 -54.38 28.28
CA SER A 1006 29.25 -55.65 29.03
C SER A 1006 30.16 -55.61 30.27
N ASN A 1007 29.82 -55.89 31.54
CA ASN A 1007 28.62 -56.24 32.31
C ASN A 1007 28.89 -55.86 33.79
N ASN A 1008 27.86 -55.49 34.58
CA ASN A 1008 27.55 -56.07 35.89
C ASN A 1008 26.15 -55.63 36.34
N GLU A 1009 25.38 -56.60 36.81
CA GLU A 1009 23.98 -56.49 37.23
C GLU A 1009 23.84 -55.71 38.54
N ASP A 1010 22.77 -54.92 38.64
CA ASP A 1010 22.01 -54.83 39.89
C ASP A 1010 20.56 -55.18 39.58
N GLN A 1011 20.20 -56.38 40.02
CA GLN A 1011 18.86 -56.94 40.00
C GLN A 1011 18.07 -56.35 41.17
N THR A 1012 17.19 -55.38 40.91
CA THR A 1012 15.94 -55.22 41.69
C THR A 1012 14.90 -54.47 40.86
N THR A 1013 14.27 -55.18 39.93
CA THR A 1013 12.81 -55.14 39.63
C THR A 1013 12.54 -55.94 38.36
N MET A 1014 12.71 -57.26 38.44
CA MET A 1014 12.06 -58.19 37.53
C MET A 1014 10.95 -58.88 38.30
N HIS A 1015 9.72 -58.37 38.16
CA HIS A 1015 8.56 -59.25 38.14
C HIS A 1015 7.63 -58.87 36.99
N LYS A 1016 7.44 -59.89 36.14
CA LYS A 1016 6.48 -60.05 35.04
C LYS A 1016 6.77 -59.23 33.79
N TYR A 1017 7.40 -59.85 32.79
CA TYR A 1017 6.66 -60.46 31.68
C TYR A 1017 7.54 -61.50 30.97
N SER A 1018 6.96 -62.67 30.79
CA SER A 1018 7.58 -63.83 30.16
C SER A 1018 7.67 -63.72 28.63
N LYS A 1019 8.68 -64.40 28.09
CA LYS A 1019 8.77 -65.02 26.75
C LYS A 1019 8.83 -64.09 25.52
N ALA A 1020 10.01 -64.15 24.91
CA ALA A 1020 10.29 -63.83 23.52
C ALA A 1020 9.44 -64.65 22.54
N ALA A 1021 8.68 -63.97 21.68
CA ALA A 1021 8.33 -64.33 20.29
C ALA A 1021 7.38 -63.26 19.72
N GLY A 1022 7.87 -62.06 19.35
CA GLY A 1022 6.96 -61.01 18.86
C GLY A 1022 7.56 -59.82 18.10
N HIS A 1023 8.87 -59.57 18.20
CA HIS A 1023 9.46 -58.34 17.64
C HIS A 1023 9.88 -58.39 16.17
N LYS A 1024 9.97 -59.57 15.53
CA LYS A 1024 10.04 -59.64 14.05
C LYS A 1024 8.69 -59.31 13.41
N SER A 1025 7.58 -59.63 14.09
CA SER A 1025 6.23 -59.45 13.56
C SER A 1025 5.88 -57.98 13.38
N LYS A 1026 6.06 -57.09 14.37
CA LYS A 1026 5.67 -55.67 14.25
C LYS A 1026 6.44 -54.87 13.17
N LYS A 1027 7.71 -55.19 12.93
CA LYS A 1027 8.48 -54.57 11.84
C LYS A 1027 7.99 -55.06 10.49
N VAL A 1028 7.69 -56.36 10.37
CA VAL A 1028 7.07 -56.94 9.17
C VAL A 1028 5.68 -56.37 8.94
N TRP A 1029 4.84 -56.22 9.97
CA TRP A 1029 3.52 -55.57 9.85
C TRP A 1029 3.63 -54.11 9.43
N PHE A 1030 4.56 -53.34 10.00
CA PHE A 1030 4.80 -51.95 9.57
C PHE A 1030 5.25 -51.86 8.10
N TYR A 1031 6.16 -52.73 7.66
CA TYR A 1031 6.55 -52.79 6.24
C TYR A 1031 5.43 -53.37 5.35
N MET A 1032 4.60 -54.28 5.85
CA MET A 1032 3.43 -54.80 5.14
C MET A 1032 2.34 -53.75 5.03
N ASP A 1033 2.17 -52.86 6.01
CA ASP A 1033 1.26 -51.72 5.99
C ASP A 1033 1.75 -50.66 5.00
N ILE A 1034 3.05 -50.36 4.99
CA ILE A 1034 3.65 -49.48 3.97
C ILE A 1034 3.56 -50.10 2.58
N MET A 1035 3.86 -51.40 2.42
CA MET A 1035 3.79 -52.08 1.13
C MET A 1035 2.35 -52.25 0.65
N SER A 1036 1.38 -52.48 1.54
CA SER A 1036 -0.04 -52.54 1.20
C SER A 1036 -0.61 -51.16 0.89
N GLY A 1037 -0.21 -50.10 1.62
CA GLY A 1037 -0.53 -48.72 1.29
C GLY A 1037 0.07 -48.26 -0.04
N PHE A 1038 1.33 -48.62 -0.31
CA PHE A 1038 1.97 -48.37 -1.60
C PHE A 1038 1.30 -49.18 -2.72
N ALA A 1039 0.99 -50.46 -2.49
CA ALA A 1039 0.29 -51.29 -3.47
C ALA A 1039 -1.13 -50.76 -3.73
N ALA A 1040 -1.86 -50.32 -2.71
CA ALA A 1040 -3.18 -49.73 -2.84
C ALA A 1040 -3.13 -48.38 -3.57
N GLY A 1041 -2.14 -47.53 -3.27
CA GLY A 1041 -1.92 -46.27 -4.00
C GLY A 1041 -1.51 -46.51 -5.45
N PHE A 1042 -0.58 -47.43 -5.68
CA PHE A 1042 -0.10 -47.82 -7.00
C PHE A 1042 -1.23 -48.43 -7.84
N TRP A 1043 -2.01 -49.36 -7.30
CA TRP A 1043 -3.17 -49.96 -7.98
C TRP A 1043 -4.38 -49.04 -8.04
N GLY A 1044 -4.53 -48.09 -7.13
CA GLY A 1044 -5.53 -47.03 -7.23
C GLY A 1044 -5.27 -46.16 -8.46
N VAL A 1045 -4.02 -45.73 -8.65
CA VAL A 1045 -3.60 -44.93 -9.81
C VAL A 1045 -3.61 -45.77 -11.10
N ILE A 1046 -2.98 -46.94 -11.11
CA ILE A 1046 -2.92 -47.82 -12.29
C ILE A 1046 -4.31 -48.35 -12.65
N GLY A 1047 -5.12 -48.73 -11.67
CA GLY A 1047 -6.51 -49.17 -11.85
C GLY A 1047 -7.36 -48.06 -12.45
N LEU A 1048 -7.30 -46.84 -11.91
CA LEU A 1048 -7.96 -45.68 -12.52
C LEU A 1048 -7.51 -45.45 -13.98
N LEU A 1049 -6.22 -45.62 -14.29
CA LEU A 1049 -5.67 -45.50 -15.64
C LEU A 1049 -6.09 -46.66 -16.58
N LEU A 1050 -6.37 -47.86 -16.06
CA LEU A 1050 -6.88 -48.99 -16.82
C LEU A 1050 -8.34 -48.78 -17.25
N PHE A 1051 -9.18 -48.19 -16.37
CA PHE A 1051 -10.60 -47.97 -16.64
C PHE A 1051 -10.91 -46.63 -17.31
N LYS A 1052 -10.15 -45.56 -17.05
CA LYS A 1052 -10.34 -44.23 -17.68
C LYS A 1052 -9.43 -44.05 -18.90
N LYS A 1053 -9.94 -44.47 -20.06
CA LYS A 1053 -9.24 -44.43 -21.36
C LYS A 1053 -8.68 -43.04 -21.72
N ASP A 1054 -9.36 -41.95 -21.36
CA ASP A 1054 -8.93 -40.58 -21.64
C ASP A 1054 -7.71 -40.14 -20.82
N TRP A 1055 -7.64 -40.56 -19.56
CA TRP A 1055 -6.53 -40.23 -18.66
C TRP A 1055 -5.27 -40.95 -19.09
N ARG A 1056 -5.40 -42.22 -19.49
CA ARG A 1056 -4.31 -43.00 -20.08
C ARG A 1056 -3.72 -42.34 -21.32
N HIS A 1057 -4.55 -41.84 -22.24
CA HIS A 1057 -4.07 -41.17 -23.45
C HIS A 1057 -3.38 -39.83 -23.15
N LYS A 1058 -3.89 -39.05 -22.17
CA LYS A 1058 -3.22 -37.82 -21.74
C LYS A 1058 -1.86 -38.11 -21.10
N LEU A 1059 -1.76 -39.15 -20.28
CA LEU A 1059 -0.51 -39.56 -19.65
C LEU A 1059 0.53 -40.01 -20.68
N TYR A 1060 0.16 -40.87 -21.64
CA TYR A 1060 1.08 -41.30 -22.70
C TYR A 1060 1.57 -40.12 -23.55
N ARG A 1061 0.70 -39.19 -23.97
CA ARG A 1061 1.12 -37.99 -24.71
C ARG A 1061 2.05 -37.08 -23.90
N PHE A 1062 1.84 -36.99 -22.59
CA PHE A 1062 2.70 -36.21 -21.71
C PHE A 1062 4.09 -36.85 -21.60
N SER A 1063 4.15 -38.16 -21.35
CA SER A 1063 5.41 -38.92 -21.30
C SER A 1063 6.18 -38.89 -22.62
N GLU A 1064 5.48 -39.01 -23.74
CA GLU A 1064 6.05 -38.92 -25.09
C GLU A 1064 6.66 -37.53 -25.34
N LYS A 1065 5.94 -36.45 -24.99
CA LYS A 1065 6.48 -35.08 -25.05
C LYS A 1065 7.71 -34.86 -24.16
N ILE A 1066 7.77 -35.50 -23.00
CA ILE A 1066 8.94 -35.41 -22.11
C ILE A 1066 10.11 -36.19 -22.70
N MET A 1067 9.87 -37.40 -23.20
CA MET A 1067 10.90 -38.22 -23.85
C MET A 1067 11.47 -37.52 -25.09
N ASP A 1068 10.65 -36.85 -25.89
CA ASP A 1068 11.12 -36.04 -27.01
C ASP A 1068 12.01 -34.89 -26.56
N LYS A 1069 11.63 -34.18 -25.48
CA LYS A 1069 12.46 -33.11 -24.91
C LYS A 1069 13.80 -33.62 -24.38
N ILE A 1070 13.79 -34.77 -23.70
CA ILE A 1070 15.01 -35.40 -23.17
C ILE A 1070 15.88 -35.89 -24.33
N TYR A 1071 15.30 -36.56 -25.31
CA TYR A 1071 15.99 -37.05 -26.51
C TYR A 1071 16.66 -35.89 -27.25
N VAL A 1072 15.92 -34.80 -27.51
CA VAL A 1072 16.48 -33.59 -28.14
C VAL A 1072 17.60 -32.98 -27.29
N ALA A 1073 17.44 -32.88 -25.97
CA ALA A 1073 18.47 -32.36 -25.08
C ALA A 1073 19.74 -33.23 -25.07
N VAL A 1074 19.58 -34.56 -25.11
CA VAL A 1074 20.69 -35.53 -25.16
C VAL A 1074 21.39 -35.46 -26.52
N VAL A 1075 20.64 -35.46 -27.63
CA VAL A 1075 21.20 -35.33 -28.98
C VAL A 1075 21.97 -34.01 -29.12
N LEU A 1076 21.43 -32.89 -28.63
CA LEU A 1076 22.13 -31.60 -28.64
C LEU A 1076 23.40 -31.62 -27.77
N ARG A 1077 23.39 -32.32 -26.63
CA ARG A 1077 24.59 -32.49 -25.79
C ARG A 1077 25.64 -33.36 -26.47
N VAL A 1078 25.25 -34.47 -27.09
CA VAL A 1078 26.14 -35.39 -27.80
C VAL A 1078 26.74 -34.70 -29.03
N ASP A 1079 25.95 -33.94 -29.79
CA ASP A 1079 26.43 -33.17 -30.93
C ASP A 1079 27.41 -32.07 -30.50
N LYS A 1080 27.13 -31.39 -29.37
CA LYS A 1080 28.05 -30.40 -28.78
C LYS A 1080 29.36 -31.03 -28.26
N MET A 1081 29.32 -32.29 -27.81
CA MET A 1081 30.53 -33.03 -27.43
C MET A 1081 31.32 -33.53 -28.64
N LYS A 1082 30.65 -33.98 -29.71
CA LYS A 1082 31.31 -34.35 -30.99
C LYS A 1082 32.03 -33.16 -31.62
N ARG A 1083 31.36 -32.00 -31.71
CA ARG A 1083 31.98 -30.77 -32.23
C ARG A 1083 33.17 -30.29 -31.39
N ARG A 1084 33.20 -30.57 -30.08
CA ARG A 1084 34.36 -30.29 -29.22
C ARG A 1084 35.52 -31.28 -29.39
N ARG A 1085 35.24 -32.49 -29.87
CA ARG A 1085 36.23 -33.54 -30.11
C ARG A 1085 36.84 -33.47 -31.51
N GLU A 1086 36.14 -32.85 -32.45
CA GLU A 1086 36.64 -32.53 -33.80
C GLU A 1086 37.39 -31.18 -33.84
N SER A 1087 37.28 -30.37 -32.78
CA SER A 1087 37.97 -29.09 -32.60
C SER A 1087 39.15 -29.14 -31.62
N ALA A 1088 39.60 -30.34 -31.24
CA ALA A 1088 40.80 -30.63 -30.46
C ALA A 1088 41.62 -31.64 -31.23
#